data_AF-A0A1C5CY24-F1
#
_entry.id   AF-A0A1C5CY24-F1
#
_cell.length_a   1.000
_cell.length_b   1.000
_cell.length_c   1.000
_cell.angle_alpha   90.00
_cell.angle_beta   90.00
_cell.angle_gamma   90.00
#
_symmetry.space_group_name_H-M   'P 1'
#
loop_
_entity.id
_entity.type
_entity.pdbx_description
1 polymer ?
#
loop_
_entity_poly.entity_id
_entity_poly.type
_entity_poly.pdbx_seq_one_letter_code
_entity_poly.pdbx_strand_id
1 'polypeptide(L)'
;MVRSQNTARLRRGGHVAAVQRRRAYITVKISFLLHNAYGIGGTIRSTFNVAGALAAHHTVEIVSLIRTIDAPNLPLHPAVRLRPLIDLRPREGSGPAGRGATDLGHPLLTRPSAHIPAAEARGTTNFNALTDGRVADHLDRTDADVVIATRPGLVIYLAALGRTGRFLRIGQEHRLHGTHRAEIRAACDAAIPHLDAYTSVSEADAATHRAHLPGVTTRLTALPNGVPATGIEPSDGRAKLVVAAGRLIPVKRYDLLVAAWETVAAKHPDWRLRIYGRGPQLPALRHQIDELGLSGHITLMGAHSPIETEWAKGAIAAVTSREESFGMTIVEAMHCGLPVVATDCPHGPGEIITDGRDGLLVPVGDSDAIAKGLLTLIEDDELRRSMGEAARISARRYAPERVAAAYERLIEELHTARSTAAPAHRRRTAAPSWGRAAGTPLASTLKGAVKQLIRRPLRPVASCRVTAEGNLSVLLEPTDLHGDLELTVTRRRSDEAPFRVPLLPPADAGPSAPWTATLDRATLDLAEGRWDLHVVRPSDGVRRRVGCRFAEGRGLLGLEPLPGSPFTWWIPYPTVDGYLALRAWRRPAHAEARVIRMDAEGLAVEGTLHGARFGPDAAPTAVATPSRGPARPFLTGVTALDGGRFRFTVPYERIEQARDGDQGTAAWTLTLHKSTGSETPIRIGRIVGDIVDRDKTDLFPVTHGVRPQLTRTNDLSITSLPTGN
;
A
#
# COMPACT_ATOMS: atom_id res chain seq x y z
N MET A 1 -65.78 -27.65 16.63
CA MET A 1 -66.69 -28.12 15.55
C MET A 1 -66.55 -27.17 14.36
N VAL A 2 -65.76 -27.56 13.35
CA VAL A 2 -66.18 -27.88 11.96
C VAL A 2 -66.23 -26.60 11.07
N ARG A 3 -65.15 -26.29 10.32
CA ARG A 3 -64.89 -26.54 8.85
C ARG A 3 -65.70 -25.58 7.94
N SER A 4 -65.26 -25.05 6.80
CA SER A 4 -64.18 -25.26 5.82
C SER A 4 -64.13 -24.01 4.90
N GLN A 5 -63.03 -23.57 4.27
CA GLN A 5 -62.45 -24.07 3.01
C GLN A 5 -61.31 -23.12 2.57
N ASN A 6 -60.43 -23.62 1.69
CA ASN A 6 -59.40 -22.93 0.88
C ASN A 6 -57.97 -22.74 1.44
N THR A 7 -57.27 -23.86 1.51
CA THR A 7 -55.83 -23.96 1.19
C THR A 7 -55.61 -24.09 -0.32
N ALA A 8 -54.88 -23.16 -0.95
CA ALA A 8 -53.90 -23.37 -2.04
C ALA A 8 -53.62 -22.09 -2.84
N ARG A 9 -52.47 -21.42 -2.59
CA ARG A 9 -51.58 -20.78 -3.59
C ARG A 9 -50.48 -19.98 -2.89
N LEU A 10 -49.39 -20.65 -2.55
CA LEU A 10 -48.11 -20.02 -2.22
C LEU A 10 -47.04 -20.80 -2.97
N ARG A 11 -46.61 -20.24 -4.12
CA ARG A 11 -45.32 -20.45 -4.80
C ARG A 11 -45.42 -19.90 -6.23
N ARG A 12 -44.89 -18.69 -6.43
CA ARG A 12 -44.28 -18.17 -7.67
C ARG A 12 -43.66 -16.80 -7.38
N GLY A 13 -42.63 -16.79 -6.53
CA GLY A 13 -41.66 -15.70 -6.49
C GLY A 13 -40.56 -16.04 -7.48
N GLY A 14 -40.67 -15.53 -8.71
CA GLY A 14 -39.67 -15.73 -9.75
C GLY A 14 -38.35 -15.10 -9.33
N HIS A 15 -37.33 -15.93 -9.16
CA HIS A 15 -35.94 -15.49 -9.14
C HIS A 15 -35.63 -14.74 -10.44
N VAL A 16 -35.38 -13.44 -10.35
CA VAL A 16 -34.63 -12.72 -11.38
C VAL A 16 -33.16 -13.12 -11.18
N ALA A 17 -32.81 -14.32 -11.64
CA ALA A 17 -31.43 -14.66 -11.88
C ALA A 17 -30.96 -13.77 -13.03
N ALA A 18 -30.06 -12.83 -12.75
CA ALA A 18 -29.35 -12.09 -13.77
C ALA A 18 -28.58 -13.09 -14.64
N VAL A 19 -29.15 -13.47 -15.77
CA VAL A 19 -28.46 -14.22 -16.82
C VAL A 19 -27.45 -13.27 -17.43
N GLN A 20 -26.25 -13.26 -16.86
CA GLN A 20 -25.08 -12.66 -17.47
C GLN A 20 -24.75 -13.50 -18.71
N ARG A 21 -25.37 -13.16 -19.85
CA ARG A 21 -25.03 -13.75 -21.14
C ARG A 21 -23.52 -13.62 -21.30
N ARG A 22 -22.79 -14.74 -21.33
CA ARG A 22 -21.37 -14.76 -21.72
C ARG A 22 -21.31 -14.22 -23.16
N ARG A 23 -20.89 -12.96 -23.33
CA ARG A 23 -20.47 -12.47 -24.63
C ARG A 23 -19.27 -13.34 -25.06
N ALA A 24 -19.36 -13.95 -26.23
CA ALA A 24 -18.22 -14.64 -26.81
C ALA A 24 -17.24 -13.57 -27.30
N TYR A 25 -16.26 -13.22 -26.48
CA TYR A 25 -15.19 -12.32 -26.88
C TYR A 25 -14.31 -13.01 -27.93
N ILE A 26 -13.93 -12.29 -28.97
CA ILE A 26 -12.85 -12.72 -29.85
C ILE A 26 -11.57 -12.60 -29.04
N THR A 27 -10.91 -13.72 -28.76
CA THR A 27 -9.62 -13.72 -28.07
C THR A 27 -8.58 -13.05 -28.95
N VAL A 28 -8.09 -11.88 -28.53
CA VAL A 28 -6.97 -11.16 -29.15
C VAL A 28 -5.68 -11.28 -28.34
N LYS A 29 -4.55 -10.97 -28.99
CA LYS A 29 -3.24 -10.77 -28.37
C LYS A 29 -2.98 -9.29 -28.14
N ILE A 30 -2.80 -8.90 -26.89
CA ILE A 30 -2.57 -7.52 -26.45
C ILE A 30 -1.12 -7.38 -25.96
N SER A 31 -0.40 -6.41 -26.51
CA SER A 31 0.96 -6.04 -26.09
C SER A 31 0.97 -4.65 -25.48
N PHE A 32 1.26 -4.55 -24.19
CA PHE A 32 1.53 -3.27 -23.53
C PHE A 32 3.01 -2.90 -23.67
N LEU A 33 3.29 -1.72 -24.22
CA LEU A 33 4.60 -1.10 -24.15
C LEU A 33 4.68 -0.25 -22.88
N LEU A 34 5.56 -0.66 -21.97
CA LEU A 34 5.89 0.05 -20.73
C LEU A 34 7.34 0.51 -20.77
N HIS A 35 7.63 1.71 -20.24
CA HIS A 35 9.02 2.17 -20.21
C HIS A 35 9.87 1.33 -19.27
N ASN A 36 9.40 1.11 -18.04
CA ASN A 36 10.08 0.30 -17.05
C ASN A 36 9.06 -0.44 -16.19
N ALA A 37 8.90 -1.73 -16.39
CA ALA A 37 8.00 -2.59 -15.61
C ALA A 37 8.56 -2.96 -14.22
N TYR A 38 9.81 -2.60 -13.91
CA TYR A 38 10.51 -3.03 -12.70
C TYR A 38 10.51 -1.99 -11.57
N GLY A 39 9.93 -0.81 -11.81
CA GLY A 39 9.68 0.21 -10.79
C GLY A 39 8.42 -0.06 -9.96
N ILE A 40 8.04 0.94 -9.13
CA ILE A 40 6.84 0.90 -8.25
C ILE A 40 5.83 2.02 -8.55
N GLY A 41 5.97 2.70 -9.68
CA GLY A 41 5.16 3.86 -10.05
C GLY A 41 3.71 3.52 -10.39
N GLY A 42 2.83 4.55 -10.36
CA GLY A 42 1.40 4.38 -10.59
C GLY A 42 1.04 3.79 -11.94
N THR A 43 1.68 4.25 -13.03
CA THR A 43 1.53 3.68 -14.38
C THR A 43 1.83 2.18 -14.44
N ILE A 44 2.86 1.73 -13.73
CA ILE A 44 3.24 0.31 -13.70
C ILE A 44 2.15 -0.49 -12.99
N ARG A 45 1.72 0.00 -11.82
CA ARG A 45 0.65 -0.62 -11.03
C ARG A 45 -0.65 -0.73 -11.82
N SER A 46 -1.12 0.37 -12.41
CA SER A 46 -2.37 0.38 -13.18
C SER A 46 -2.31 -0.51 -14.43
N THR A 47 -1.17 -0.50 -15.13
CA THR A 47 -0.95 -1.41 -16.28
C THR A 47 -0.96 -2.87 -15.85
N PHE A 48 -0.29 -3.22 -14.74
CA PHE A 48 -0.26 -4.60 -14.22
C PHE A 48 -1.66 -5.07 -13.82
N ASN A 49 -2.44 -4.21 -13.16
CA ASN A 49 -3.81 -4.51 -12.74
C ASN A 49 -4.71 -4.82 -13.95
N VAL A 50 -4.75 -3.92 -14.95
CA VAL A 50 -5.60 -4.11 -16.13
C VAL A 50 -5.10 -5.25 -17.03
N ALA A 51 -3.78 -5.42 -17.18
CA ALA A 51 -3.21 -6.54 -17.93
C ALA A 51 -3.57 -7.88 -17.29
N GLY A 52 -3.55 -7.96 -15.96
CA GLY A 52 -3.97 -9.15 -15.23
C GLY A 52 -5.45 -9.48 -15.45
N ALA A 53 -6.32 -8.48 -15.43
CA ALA A 53 -7.74 -8.65 -15.71
C ALA A 53 -8.02 -9.04 -17.17
N LEU A 54 -7.37 -8.40 -18.14
CA LEU A 54 -7.48 -8.75 -19.57
C LEU A 54 -6.98 -10.17 -19.85
N ALA A 55 -6.00 -10.67 -19.09
CA ALA A 55 -5.47 -12.02 -19.24
C ALA A 55 -6.49 -13.13 -18.89
N ALA A 56 -7.66 -12.78 -18.34
CA ALA A 56 -8.75 -13.72 -18.16
C ALA A 56 -9.35 -14.19 -19.50
N HIS A 57 -9.34 -13.34 -20.54
CA HIS A 57 -9.97 -13.61 -21.84
C HIS A 57 -9.01 -13.49 -23.04
N HIS A 58 -7.84 -12.88 -22.82
CA HIS A 58 -6.89 -12.51 -23.87
C HIS A 58 -5.49 -13.04 -23.60
N THR A 59 -4.69 -13.16 -24.66
CA THR A 59 -3.24 -13.36 -24.50
C THR A 59 -2.60 -12.00 -24.26
N VAL A 60 -2.02 -11.79 -23.08
CA VAL A 60 -1.46 -10.48 -22.71
C VAL A 60 0.04 -10.58 -22.49
N GLU A 61 0.79 -9.69 -23.13
CA GLU A 61 2.19 -9.44 -22.80
C GLU A 61 2.44 -7.98 -22.41
N ILE A 62 3.42 -7.78 -21.53
CA ILE A 62 4.03 -6.51 -21.21
C ILE A 62 5.46 -6.55 -21.76
N VAL A 63 5.75 -5.60 -22.64
CA VAL A 63 7.06 -5.35 -23.20
C VAL A 63 7.64 -4.13 -22.51
N SER A 64 8.57 -4.37 -21.59
CA SER A 64 9.29 -3.31 -20.89
C SER A 64 10.41 -2.80 -21.79
N LEU A 65 10.55 -1.48 -21.95
CA LEU A 65 11.67 -0.92 -22.73
C LEU A 65 13.00 -1.29 -22.07
N ILE A 66 13.10 -1.12 -20.75
CA ILE A 66 14.29 -1.43 -19.97
C ILE A 66 14.02 -2.44 -18.85
N ARG A 67 15.07 -3.14 -18.42
CA ARG A 67 15.16 -3.90 -17.17
C ARG A 67 16.37 -3.46 -16.37
N THR A 68 16.17 -3.18 -15.08
CA THR A 68 17.26 -2.76 -14.17
C THR A 68 17.47 -3.71 -13.00
N ILE A 69 16.54 -4.63 -12.76
CA ILE A 69 16.58 -5.65 -11.68
C ILE A 69 15.97 -6.96 -12.19
N ASP A 70 16.13 -8.05 -11.42
CA ASP A 70 15.74 -9.39 -11.87
C ASP A 70 14.22 -9.59 -11.96
N ALA A 71 13.46 -9.13 -10.97
CA ALA A 71 12.02 -9.30 -10.93
C ALA A 71 11.34 -7.95 -10.68
N PRO A 72 10.12 -7.72 -11.19
CA PRO A 72 9.38 -6.52 -10.85
C PRO A 72 9.08 -6.48 -9.34
N ASN A 73 9.10 -5.27 -8.77
CA ASN A 73 8.77 -5.07 -7.35
C ASN A 73 7.26 -5.19 -7.08
N LEU A 74 6.43 -4.98 -8.11
CA LEU A 74 4.99 -5.13 -8.03
C LEU A 74 4.56 -6.52 -8.49
N PRO A 75 3.54 -7.14 -7.85
CA PRO A 75 3.05 -8.45 -8.24
C PRO A 75 2.45 -8.39 -9.65
N LEU A 76 2.86 -9.31 -10.52
CA LEU A 76 2.32 -9.48 -11.87
C LEU A 76 1.48 -10.75 -11.93
N HIS A 77 0.33 -10.68 -12.58
CA HIS A 77 -0.54 -11.85 -12.76
C HIS A 77 0.19 -12.95 -13.58
N PRO A 78 0.17 -14.23 -13.16
CA PRO A 78 0.97 -15.30 -13.78
C PRO A 78 0.67 -15.55 -15.27
N ALA A 79 -0.54 -15.23 -15.73
CA ALA A 79 -0.92 -15.36 -17.13
C ALA A 79 -0.40 -14.22 -18.03
N VAL A 80 0.17 -13.16 -17.45
CA VAL A 80 0.74 -12.03 -18.20
C VAL A 80 2.23 -12.28 -18.44
N ARG A 81 2.63 -12.28 -19.71
CA ARG A 81 4.04 -12.45 -20.08
C ARG A 81 4.79 -11.12 -19.94
N LEU A 82 5.84 -11.05 -19.14
CA LEU A 82 6.72 -9.87 -19.08
C LEU A 82 8.06 -10.15 -19.76
N ARG A 83 8.50 -9.27 -20.67
CA ARG A 83 9.85 -9.32 -21.26
C ARG A 83 10.43 -7.91 -21.48
N PRO A 84 11.75 -7.72 -21.28
CA PRO A 84 12.40 -6.47 -21.61
C PRO A 84 12.90 -6.43 -23.06
N LEU A 85 13.10 -5.23 -23.60
CA LEU A 85 13.83 -5.00 -24.87
C LEU A 85 15.31 -4.70 -24.66
N ILE A 86 15.65 -4.05 -23.54
CA ILE A 86 17.02 -3.66 -23.16
C ILE A 86 17.28 -4.11 -21.72
N ASP A 87 18.39 -4.78 -21.47
CA ASP A 87 18.80 -5.24 -20.14
C ASP A 87 19.97 -4.40 -19.60
N LEU A 88 19.70 -3.56 -18.59
CA LEU A 88 20.66 -2.64 -17.99
C LEU A 88 21.15 -3.11 -16.60
N ARG A 89 20.96 -4.39 -16.26
CA ARG A 89 21.46 -4.94 -15.00
C ARG A 89 23.00 -4.98 -15.00
N PRO A 90 23.66 -4.52 -13.92
CA PRO A 90 25.09 -4.76 -13.72
C PRO A 90 25.33 -6.28 -13.59
N ARG A 91 26.38 -6.82 -14.24
CA ARG A 91 26.83 -8.20 -14.01
C ARG A 91 28.30 -8.18 -13.58
N GLU A 92 28.60 -8.89 -12.50
CA GLU A 92 29.97 -9.27 -12.14
C GLU A 92 30.29 -10.62 -12.81
N GLY A 93 31.39 -10.67 -13.58
CA GLY A 93 32.09 -11.93 -13.91
C GLY A 93 31.48 -12.81 -15.02
N SER A 94 32.39 -13.39 -15.80
CA SER A 94 32.19 -14.33 -16.91
C SER A 94 31.55 -15.65 -16.47
N GLY A 95 30.22 -15.73 -16.53
CA GLY A 95 29.49 -17.01 -16.57
C GLY A 95 29.46 -17.59 -18.00
N PRO A 96 29.32 -18.92 -18.16
CA PRO A 96 29.38 -19.56 -19.47
C PRO A 96 28.28 -19.02 -20.39
N ALA A 97 28.67 -18.77 -21.64
CA ALA A 97 27.85 -18.15 -22.67
C ALA A 97 26.48 -18.84 -22.82
N GLY A 98 25.40 -18.07 -22.66
CA GLY A 98 24.05 -18.52 -23.00
C GLY A 98 22.98 -18.25 -21.95
N ARG A 99 22.73 -16.97 -21.60
CA ARG A 99 21.40 -16.38 -21.30
C ARG A 99 21.54 -14.87 -21.03
N GLY A 100 21.39 -14.09 -22.11
CA GLY A 100 21.20 -12.62 -22.15
C GLY A 100 22.44 -11.79 -21.85
N ALA A 101 23.08 -11.25 -22.89
CA ALA A 101 24.09 -10.19 -22.74
C ALA A 101 23.45 -8.95 -22.10
N THR A 102 24.16 -8.29 -21.17
CA THR A 102 23.75 -6.96 -20.69
C THR A 102 23.98 -5.94 -21.81
N ASP A 103 23.04 -5.01 -21.98
CA ASP A 103 23.19 -3.87 -22.89
C ASP A 103 23.92 -2.70 -22.19
N LEU A 104 24.29 -2.85 -20.90
CA LEU A 104 25.06 -1.84 -20.18
C LEU A 104 26.40 -1.56 -20.90
N GLY A 105 26.66 -0.29 -21.20
CA GLY A 105 27.85 0.12 -21.96
C GLY A 105 27.72 0.03 -23.48
N HIS A 106 26.56 -0.39 -24.01
CA HIS A 106 26.33 -0.40 -25.45
C HIS A 106 26.46 1.03 -26.05
N PRO A 107 27.21 1.22 -27.15
CA PRO A 107 27.57 2.55 -27.67
C PRO A 107 26.34 3.37 -28.13
N LEU A 108 25.25 2.71 -28.50
CA LEU A 108 24.01 3.39 -28.87
C LEU A 108 23.23 3.97 -27.66
N LEU A 109 23.55 3.59 -26.42
CA LEU A 109 22.88 4.16 -25.23
C LEU A 109 23.19 5.64 -25.00
N THR A 110 24.35 6.10 -25.46
CA THR A 110 24.78 7.51 -25.33
C THR A 110 24.42 8.35 -26.54
N ARG A 111 23.96 7.74 -27.64
CA ARG A 111 23.52 8.44 -28.83
C ARG A 111 22.06 8.87 -28.67
N PRO A 112 21.71 10.14 -28.91
CA PRO A 112 20.33 10.61 -28.82
C PRO A 112 19.38 9.82 -29.72
N SER A 113 18.12 9.73 -29.31
CA SER A 113 17.05 9.18 -30.14
C SER A 113 16.81 10.07 -31.36
N ALA A 114 16.53 9.46 -32.52
CA ALA A 114 16.11 10.14 -33.75
C ALA A 114 14.61 10.49 -33.77
N HIS A 115 13.81 9.90 -32.87
CA HIS A 115 12.36 10.06 -32.84
C HIS A 115 11.87 10.86 -31.63
N ILE A 116 12.53 10.74 -30.48
CA ILE A 116 12.03 11.26 -29.21
C ILE A 116 12.71 12.61 -28.89
N PRO A 117 11.95 13.66 -28.53
CA PRO A 117 12.52 14.94 -28.14
C PRO A 117 13.52 14.80 -26.99
N ALA A 118 14.63 15.56 -27.05
CA ALA A 118 15.68 15.54 -26.03
C ALA A 118 15.16 15.81 -24.60
N ALA A 119 14.06 16.56 -24.48
CA ALA A 119 13.40 16.85 -23.22
C ALA A 119 12.83 15.60 -22.52
N GLU A 120 12.36 14.59 -23.27
CA GLU A 120 11.86 13.30 -22.77
C GLU A 120 12.97 12.24 -22.72
N ALA A 121 13.96 12.33 -23.60
CA ALA A 121 15.05 11.36 -23.78
C ALA A 121 16.18 11.38 -22.73
N ARG A 122 16.03 12.13 -21.63
CA ARG A 122 17.14 12.49 -20.73
C ARG A 122 17.91 11.29 -20.16
N GLY A 123 19.20 11.17 -20.47
CA GLY A 123 20.10 10.17 -19.91
C GLY A 123 20.06 8.81 -20.61
N THR A 124 20.98 7.91 -20.23
CA THR A 124 21.19 6.62 -20.90
C THR A 124 20.11 5.57 -20.61
N THR A 125 19.20 5.85 -19.68
CA THR A 125 18.15 4.94 -19.22
C THR A 125 16.74 5.30 -19.73
N ASN A 126 16.61 6.36 -20.55
CA ASN A 126 15.33 6.77 -21.15
C ASN A 126 15.27 6.39 -22.64
N PHE A 127 15.42 7.35 -23.55
CA PHE A 127 15.26 7.16 -24.99
C PHE A 127 16.56 7.52 -25.71
N ASN A 128 17.06 6.64 -26.58
CA ASN A 128 18.33 6.74 -27.27
C ASN A 128 18.31 5.93 -28.57
N ALA A 129 19.41 5.96 -29.33
CA ALA A 129 19.48 5.22 -30.59
C ALA A 129 19.31 3.69 -30.42
N LEU A 130 19.65 3.12 -29.24
CA LEU A 130 19.39 1.71 -28.97
C LEU A 130 17.89 1.44 -28.80
N THR A 131 17.19 2.30 -28.07
CA THR A 131 15.73 2.16 -27.90
C THR A 131 15.00 2.30 -29.22
N ASP A 132 15.44 3.21 -30.10
CA ASP A 132 14.89 3.37 -31.44
C ASP A 132 14.91 2.04 -32.21
N GLY A 133 16.09 1.43 -32.33
CA GLY A 133 16.27 0.17 -33.05
C GLY A 133 15.50 -0.99 -32.42
N ARG A 134 15.57 -1.14 -31.09
CA ARG A 134 14.92 -2.27 -30.39
C ARG A 134 13.40 -2.18 -30.42
N VAL A 135 12.84 -0.97 -30.34
CA VAL A 135 11.39 -0.74 -30.44
C VAL A 135 10.92 -0.94 -31.88
N ALA A 136 11.65 -0.42 -32.88
CA ALA A 136 11.36 -0.66 -34.30
C ALA A 136 11.33 -2.16 -34.61
N ASP A 137 12.39 -2.89 -34.24
CA ASP A 137 12.50 -4.33 -34.43
C ASP A 137 11.37 -5.11 -33.74
N HIS A 138 10.92 -4.64 -32.58
CA HIS A 138 9.81 -5.26 -31.86
C HIS A 138 8.48 -5.04 -32.59
N LEU A 139 8.18 -3.80 -32.96
CA LEU A 139 6.94 -3.44 -33.65
C LEU A 139 6.83 -4.09 -35.04
N ASP A 140 7.95 -4.29 -35.73
CA ASP A 140 7.99 -4.97 -37.03
C ASP A 140 7.74 -6.48 -36.93
N ARG A 141 8.12 -7.10 -35.80
CA ARG A 141 8.03 -8.54 -35.58
C ARG A 141 6.84 -8.97 -34.73
N THR A 142 6.18 -8.06 -34.02
CA THR A 142 5.04 -8.41 -33.16
C THR A 142 3.90 -9.03 -33.96
N ASP A 143 3.29 -10.04 -33.37
CA ASP A 143 2.08 -10.75 -33.76
C ASP A 143 0.88 -10.35 -32.88
N ALA A 144 1.02 -9.29 -32.09
CA ALA A 144 -0.09 -8.73 -31.32
C ALA A 144 -1.15 -8.12 -32.25
N ASP A 145 -2.43 -8.29 -31.92
CA ASP A 145 -3.55 -7.64 -32.60
C ASP A 145 -3.72 -6.19 -32.14
N VAL A 146 -3.29 -5.90 -30.90
CA VAL A 146 -3.37 -4.58 -30.26
C VAL A 146 -2.05 -4.26 -29.56
N VAL A 147 -1.52 -3.07 -29.80
CA VAL A 147 -0.36 -2.52 -29.08
C VAL A 147 -0.77 -1.25 -28.34
N ILE A 148 -0.54 -1.23 -27.03
CA ILE A 148 -0.91 -0.13 -26.12
C ILE A 148 0.36 0.51 -25.56
N ALA A 149 0.62 1.78 -25.85
CA ALA A 149 1.80 2.51 -25.39
C ALA A 149 1.47 3.47 -24.24
N THR A 150 2.17 3.38 -23.10
CA THR A 150 1.71 3.93 -21.81
C THR A 150 2.39 5.23 -21.34
N ARG A 151 3.15 5.92 -22.20
CA ARG A 151 3.84 7.20 -21.94
C ARG A 151 4.14 7.97 -23.24
N PRO A 152 4.35 9.30 -23.20
CA PRO A 152 4.69 10.14 -24.36
C PRO A 152 5.68 9.56 -25.36
N GLY A 153 6.89 9.21 -24.93
CA GLY A 153 7.91 8.69 -25.86
C GLY A 153 7.52 7.36 -26.51
N LEU A 154 6.81 6.48 -25.81
CA LEU A 154 6.33 5.22 -26.39
C LEU A 154 5.16 5.43 -27.34
N VAL A 155 4.30 6.41 -27.06
CA VAL A 155 3.21 6.83 -27.95
C VAL A 155 3.80 7.38 -29.25
N ILE A 156 4.83 8.22 -29.17
CA ILE A 156 5.55 8.76 -30.33
C ILE A 156 6.18 7.62 -31.13
N TYR A 157 6.86 6.66 -30.50
CA TYR A 157 7.36 5.48 -31.20
C TYR A 157 6.24 4.67 -31.88
N LEU A 158 5.14 4.42 -31.18
CA LEU A 158 4.03 3.64 -31.73
C LEU A 158 3.41 4.32 -32.96
N ALA A 159 3.28 5.65 -32.93
CA ALA A 159 2.82 6.44 -34.06
C ALA A 159 3.81 6.43 -35.24
N ALA A 160 5.11 6.63 -34.96
CA ALA A 160 6.13 6.76 -35.99
C ALA A 160 6.56 5.42 -36.62
N LEU A 161 6.62 4.35 -35.82
CA LEU A 161 7.20 3.06 -36.21
C LEU A 161 6.14 1.95 -36.35
N GLY A 162 4.92 2.15 -35.83
CA GLY A 162 3.85 1.17 -35.91
C GLY A 162 3.15 1.17 -37.28
N ARG A 163 3.18 0.04 -37.98
CA ARG A 163 2.59 -0.10 -39.32
C ARG A 163 1.05 -0.08 -39.29
N THR A 164 0.46 0.90 -39.98
CA THR A 164 -1.01 1.02 -40.15
C THR A 164 -1.60 -0.27 -40.73
N GLY A 165 -2.74 -0.72 -40.17
CA GLY A 165 -3.45 -1.91 -40.65
C GLY A 165 -2.93 -3.25 -40.15
N ARG A 166 -1.73 -3.32 -39.54
CA ARG A 166 -1.19 -4.57 -38.98
C ARG A 166 -1.78 -4.92 -37.61
N PHE A 167 -1.90 -3.93 -36.73
CA PHE A 167 -2.50 -4.04 -35.40
C PHE A 167 -3.18 -2.72 -35.04
N LEU A 168 -4.02 -2.71 -34.01
CA LEU A 168 -4.53 -1.47 -33.42
C LEU A 168 -3.42 -0.78 -32.62
N ARG A 169 -3.25 0.52 -32.84
CA ARG A 169 -2.28 1.38 -32.15
C ARG A 169 -3.04 2.26 -31.16
N ILE A 170 -2.87 1.98 -29.87
CA ILE A 170 -3.54 2.72 -28.81
C ILE A 170 -2.48 3.43 -27.96
N GLY A 171 -2.55 4.75 -27.88
CA GLY A 171 -1.79 5.51 -26.89
C GLY A 171 -2.55 5.61 -25.57
N GLN A 172 -1.85 5.54 -24.45
CA GLN A 172 -2.41 5.78 -23.11
C GLN A 172 -1.52 6.75 -22.34
N GLU A 173 -2.15 7.76 -21.74
CA GLU A 173 -1.50 8.79 -20.96
C GLU A 173 -1.95 8.75 -19.49
N HIS A 174 -0.97 8.92 -18.59
CA HIS A 174 -1.15 8.89 -17.13
C HIS A 174 -0.84 10.24 -16.48
N ARG A 175 -0.51 11.27 -17.27
CA ARG A 175 -0.27 12.66 -16.86
C ARG A 175 -1.19 13.60 -17.62
N LEU A 176 -1.53 14.72 -17.00
CA LEU A 176 -2.35 15.73 -17.66
C LEU A 176 -1.62 16.36 -18.84
N HIS A 177 -2.35 16.61 -19.93
CA HIS A 177 -1.85 17.26 -21.15
C HIS A 177 -0.99 18.50 -20.87
N GLY A 178 -1.48 19.40 -20.00
CA GLY A 178 -0.82 20.66 -19.66
C GLY A 178 0.46 20.52 -18.82
N THR A 179 0.73 19.35 -18.25
CA THR A 179 1.90 19.14 -17.34
C THR A 179 3.18 18.71 -18.07
N HIS A 180 3.08 18.45 -19.37
CA HIS A 180 4.23 18.16 -20.22
C HIS A 180 4.95 19.43 -20.65
N ARG A 181 6.26 19.32 -20.87
CA ARG A 181 7.03 20.40 -21.52
C ARG A 181 6.52 20.63 -22.93
N ALA A 182 6.64 21.86 -23.42
CA ALA A 182 6.09 22.26 -24.71
C ALA A 182 6.54 21.36 -25.88
N GLU A 183 7.84 20.99 -25.93
CA GLU A 183 8.35 20.15 -27.02
C GLU A 183 7.80 18.72 -26.97
N ILE A 184 7.62 18.17 -25.75
CA ILE A 184 7.05 16.83 -25.55
C ILE A 184 5.57 16.83 -25.94
N ARG A 185 4.84 17.85 -25.49
CA ARG A 185 3.42 18.03 -25.81
C ARG A 185 3.22 18.14 -27.32
N ALA A 186 3.96 19.01 -28.00
CA ALA A 186 3.87 19.18 -29.44
C ALA A 186 4.17 17.87 -30.21
N ALA A 187 5.18 17.11 -29.78
CA ALA A 187 5.49 15.82 -30.38
C ALA A 187 4.40 14.77 -30.15
N CYS A 188 3.77 14.76 -28.97
CA CYS A 188 2.61 13.90 -28.69
C CYS A 188 1.40 14.30 -29.53
N ASP A 189 1.08 15.59 -29.61
CA ASP A 189 -0.05 16.12 -30.39
C ASP A 189 0.10 15.78 -31.87
N ALA A 190 1.33 15.81 -32.41
CA ALA A 190 1.63 15.37 -33.76
C ALA A 190 1.52 13.84 -33.93
N ALA A 191 1.79 13.06 -32.89
CA ALA A 191 1.72 11.60 -32.93
C ALA A 191 0.28 11.08 -32.85
N ILE A 192 -0.60 11.73 -32.08
CA ILE A 192 -1.97 11.28 -31.79
C ILE A 192 -2.77 10.97 -33.07
N PRO A 193 -2.80 11.83 -34.11
CA PRO A 193 -3.55 11.58 -35.36
C PRO A 193 -3.18 10.29 -36.10
N HIS A 194 -2.01 9.70 -35.80
CA HIS A 194 -1.52 8.46 -36.42
C HIS A 194 -1.93 7.20 -35.64
N LEU A 195 -2.67 7.35 -34.55
CA LEU A 195 -3.15 6.25 -33.72
C LEU A 195 -4.60 5.91 -34.05
N ASP A 196 -5.00 4.68 -33.73
CA ASP A 196 -6.41 4.27 -33.81
C ASP A 196 -7.21 4.83 -32.61
N ALA A 197 -6.58 4.87 -31.42
CA ALA A 197 -7.12 5.55 -30.25
C ALA A 197 -6.03 6.16 -29.36
N TYR A 198 -6.43 7.15 -28.57
CA TYR A 198 -5.61 7.74 -27.51
C TYR A 198 -6.47 7.92 -26.26
N THR A 199 -6.00 7.38 -25.15
CA THR A 199 -6.76 7.31 -23.90
C THR A 199 -6.10 8.07 -22.77
N SER A 200 -6.83 8.96 -22.12
CA SER A 200 -6.45 9.56 -20.84
C SER A 200 -7.05 8.77 -19.67
N VAL A 201 -6.57 9.00 -18.46
CA VAL A 201 -7.08 8.35 -17.24
C VAL A 201 -8.27 9.06 -16.59
N SER A 202 -8.68 10.20 -17.14
CA SER A 202 -9.84 11.01 -16.70
C SER A 202 -10.55 11.63 -17.90
N GLU A 203 -11.86 11.82 -17.79
CA GLU A 203 -12.69 12.43 -18.85
C GLU A 203 -12.37 13.91 -19.04
N ALA A 204 -12.05 14.64 -17.97
CA ALA A 204 -11.60 16.03 -18.09
C ALA A 204 -10.37 16.18 -19.00
N ASP A 205 -9.41 15.25 -18.90
CA ASP A 205 -8.21 15.26 -19.74
C ASP A 205 -8.52 14.77 -21.17
N ALA A 206 -9.43 13.79 -21.33
CA ALA A 206 -9.91 13.37 -22.64
C ALA A 206 -10.60 14.53 -23.38
N ALA A 207 -11.43 15.31 -22.68
CA ALA A 207 -12.08 16.50 -23.20
C ALA A 207 -11.06 17.57 -23.59
N THR A 208 -10.02 17.76 -22.79
CA THR A 208 -8.90 18.64 -23.11
C THR A 208 -8.24 18.23 -24.43
N HIS A 209 -7.91 16.96 -24.62
CA HIS A 209 -7.36 16.48 -25.90
C HIS A 209 -8.32 16.66 -27.07
N ARG A 210 -9.63 16.39 -26.90
CA ARG A 210 -10.65 16.64 -27.94
C ARG A 210 -10.74 18.10 -28.36
N ALA A 211 -10.58 19.02 -27.41
CA ALA A 211 -10.58 20.46 -27.70
C ALA A 211 -9.31 20.92 -28.44
N HIS A 212 -8.14 20.35 -28.10
CA HIS A 212 -6.87 20.72 -28.72
C HIS A 212 -6.66 20.10 -30.11
N LEU A 213 -7.29 18.95 -30.37
CA LEU A 213 -7.14 18.20 -31.62
C LEU A 213 -8.50 18.07 -32.34
N PRO A 214 -9.12 19.20 -32.76
CA PRO A 214 -10.39 19.15 -33.45
C PRO A 214 -10.24 18.43 -34.81
N GLY A 215 -11.20 17.55 -35.12
CA GLY A 215 -11.26 16.88 -36.43
C GLY A 215 -10.32 15.69 -36.63
N VAL A 216 -9.55 15.27 -35.62
CA VAL A 216 -8.78 14.03 -35.72
C VAL A 216 -9.72 12.82 -35.76
N THR A 217 -9.40 11.84 -36.63
CA THR A 217 -10.15 10.58 -36.72
C THR A 217 -9.81 9.61 -35.59
N THR A 218 -8.69 9.83 -34.90
CA THR A 218 -8.27 9.05 -33.74
C THR A 218 -9.31 9.13 -32.63
N ARG A 219 -9.69 7.98 -32.07
CA ARG A 219 -10.65 7.94 -30.96
C ARG A 219 -10.00 8.48 -29.67
N LEU A 220 -10.42 9.65 -29.24
CA LEU A 220 -10.01 10.26 -27.95
C LEU A 220 -11.06 9.94 -26.88
N THR A 221 -10.68 9.22 -25.82
CA THR A 221 -11.62 8.77 -24.78
C THR A 221 -10.93 8.56 -23.43
N ALA A 222 -11.65 8.67 -22.32
CA ALA A 222 -11.11 8.30 -21.02
C ALA A 222 -11.20 6.79 -20.77
N LEU A 223 -10.14 6.21 -20.21
CA LEU A 223 -10.11 4.89 -19.60
C LEU A 223 -9.41 5.01 -18.23
N PRO A 224 -10.16 4.95 -17.10
CA PRO A 224 -9.60 5.17 -15.79
C PRO A 224 -8.62 4.06 -15.38
N ASN A 225 -7.79 4.33 -14.38
CA ASN A 225 -6.90 3.31 -13.84
C ASN A 225 -7.69 2.24 -13.08
N GLY A 226 -7.30 0.97 -13.26
CA GLY A 226 -7.83 -0.16 -12.50
C GLY A 226 -7.18 -0.25 -11.12
N VAL A 227 -8.00 -0.25 -10.07
CA VAL A 227 -7.58 -0.44 -8.68
C VAL A 227 -8.32 -1.65 -8.12
N PRO A 228 -7.62 -2.74 -7.72
CA PRO A 228 -8.26 -3.95 -7.24
C PRO A 228 -8.94 -3.70 -5.89
N ALA A 229 -10.04 -4.42 -5.66
CA ALA A 229 -10.61 -4.51 -4.33
C ALA A 229 -9.58 -5.12 -3.37
N THR A 230 -9.62 -4.69 -2.10
CA THR A 230 -8.70 -5.18 -1.08
C THR A 230 -9.16 -6.51 -0.52
N GLY A 231 -8.23 -7.43 -0.24
CA GLY A 231 -8.48 -8.63 0.56
C GLY A 231 -8.47 -8.38 2.07
N ILE A 232 -8.33 -7.12 2.48
CA ILE A 232 -8.25 -6.63 3.85
C ILE A 232 -9.66 -6.35 4.38
N GLU A 233 -9.86 -6.52 5.69
CA GLU A 233 -11.10 -6.10 6.32
C GLU A 233 -11.28 -4.57 6.20
N PRO A 234 -12.45 -4.07 5.76
CA PRO A 234 -12.70 -2.64 5.68
C PRO A 234 -12.58 -1.95 7.06
N SER A 235 -12.31 -0.65 7.02
CA SER A 235 -12.43 0.21 8.19
C SER A 235 -13.85 0.17 8.75
N ASP A 236 -13.96 0.22 10.08
CA ASP A 236 -15.23 0.37 10.79
C ASP A 236 -15.56 1.85 11.10
N GLY A 237 -14.69 2.78 10.69
CA GLY A 237 -14.85 4.22 10.88
C GLY A 237 -14.76 4.69 12.34
N ARG A 238 -14.29 3.85 13.27
CA ARG A 238 -14.25 4.17 14.71
C ARG A 238 -12.93 4.74 15.19
N ALA A 239 -11.83 4.41 14.51
CA ALA A 239 -10.52 4.90 14.90
C ALA A 239 -10.44 6.43 14.78
N LYS A 240 -9.90 7.10 15.80
CA LYS A 240 -9.66 8.56 15.77
C LYS A 240 -8.39 8.88 14.97
N LEU A 241 -8.37 8.45 13.71
CA LEU A 241 -7.21 8.47 12.84
C LEU A 241 -7.61 8.89 11.43
N VAL A 242 -6.98 9.96 10.95
CA VAL A 242 -6.97 10.35 9.54
C VAL A 242 -5.69 9.80 8.90
N VAL A 243 -5.83 9.24 7.70
CA VAL A 243 -4.70 8.68 6.93
C VAL A 243 -4.54 9.48 5.64
N ALA A 244 -3.30 9.75 5.27
CA ALA A 244 -2.95 10.30 3.97
C ALA A 244 -1.78 9.49 3.39
N ALA A 245 -1.76 9.23 2.08
CA ALA A 245 -0.67 8.48 1.47
C ALA A 245 -0.32 8.97 0.06
N GLY A 246 0.98 8.99 -0.25
CA GLY A 246 1.48 9.37 -1.57
C GLY A 246 2.94 9.84 -1.54
N ARG A 247 3.46 10.27 -2.69
CA ARG A 247 4.80 10.84 -2.77
C ARG A 247 4.85 12.19 -2.05
N LEU A 248 5.88 12.44 -1.24
CA LEU A 248 6.07 13.71 -0.53
C LEU A 248 6.74 14.74 -1.46
N ILE A 249 5.97 15.21 -2.44
CA ILE A 249 6.39 16.19 -3.47
C ILE A 249 5.40 17.35 -3.52
N PRO A 250 5.82 18.56 -3.95
CA PRO A 250 5.02 19.78 -3.82
C PRO A 250 3.60 19.71 -4.36
N VAL A 251 3.36 18.97 -5.45
CA VAL A 251 2.01 18.82 -6.03
C VAL A 251 1.01 18.12 -5.10
N LYS A 252 1.46 17.33 -4.10
CA LYS A 252 0.57 16.65 -3.14
C LYS A 252 0.11 17.54 -1.98
N ARG A 253 0.73 18.72 -1.81
CA ARG A 253 0.37 19.74 -0.81
C ARG A 253 0.11 19.21 0.60
N TYR A 254 1.00 18.37 1.11
CA TYR A 254 0.95 17.94 2.51
C TYR A 254 1.22 19.11 3.48
N ASP A 255 1.86 20.18 3.01
CA ASP A 255 2.00 21.44 3.76
C ASP A 255 0.65 22.01 4.19
N LEU A 256 -0.36 21.98 3.30
CA LEU A 256 -1.71 22.44 3.63
C LEU A 256 -2.44 21.48 4.57
N LEU A 257 -2.21 20.17 4.43
CA LEU A 257 -2.79 19.20 5.34
C LEU A 257 -2.23 19.36 6.76
N VAL A 258 -0.93 19.64 6.89
CA VAL A 258 -0.28 19.95 8.18
C VAL A 258 -0.84 21.24 8.78
N ALA A 259 -0.99 22.30 7.97
CA ALA A 259 -1.59 23.56 8.42
C ALA A 259 -3.06 23.38 8.86
N ALA A 260 -3.87 22.70 8.04
CA ALA A 260 -5.27 22.38 8.38
C ALA A 260 -5.40 21.59 9.69
N TRP A 261 -4.39 20.77 10.00
CA TRP A 261 -4.40 19.94 11.19
C TRP A 261 -4.22 20.74 12.49
N GLU A 262 -3.69 21.97 12.44
CA GLU A 262 -3.65 22.87 13.60
C GLU A 262 -5.06 23.12 14.15
N THR A 263 -5.98 23.50 13.26
CA THR A 263 -7.41 23.70 13.58
C THR A 263 -8.06 22.40 14.07
N VAL A 264 -7.77 21.26 13.43
CA VAL A 264 -8.31 19.96 13.83
C VAL A 264 -7.81 19.56 15.22
N ALA A 265 -6.52 19.67 15.48
CA ALA A 265 -5.90 19.29 16.75
C ALA A 265 -6.35 20.20 17.91
N ALA A 266 -6.59 21.48 17.65
CA ALA A 266 -7.12 22.40 18.64
C ALA A 266 -8.55 22.02 19.09
N LYS A 267 -9.40 21.56 18.17
CA LYS A 267 -10.80 21.19 18.47
C LYS A 267 -10.93 19.73 18.95
N HIS A 268 -10.15 18.82 18.37
CA HIS A 268 -10.16 17.37 18.64
C HIS A 268 -8.75 16.84 18.90
N PRO A 269 -8.15 17.15 20.06
CA PRO A 269 -6.77 16.80 20.39
C PRO A 269 -6.53 15.30 20.58
N ASP A 270 -7.58 14.48 20.55
CA ASP A 270 -7.59 13.03 20.61
C ASP A 270 -7.51 12.36 19.24
N TRP A 271 -7.76 13.11 18.15
CA TRP A 271 -7.55 12.63 16.78
C TRP A 271 -6.09 12.74 16.36
N ARG A 272 -5.67 11.84 15.46
CA ARG A 272 -4.30 11.78 14.92
C ARG A 272 -4.30 11.74 13.40
N LEU A 273 -3.20 12.23 12.82
CA LEU A 273 -2.92 12.17 11.39
C LEU A 273 -1.69 11.30 11.14
N ARG A 274 -1.80 10.34 10.22
CA ARG A 274 -0.66 9.59 9.69
C ARG A 274 -0.47 9.85 8.22
N ILE A 275 0.74 10.26 7.84
CA ILE A 275 1.13 10.51 6.46
C ILE A 275 2.13 9.44 6.02
N TYR A 276 1.75 8.64 5.03
CA TYR A 276 2.57 7.57 4.45
C TYR A 276 3.17 8.03 3.13
N GLY A 277 4.49 7.98 3.01
CA GLY A 277 5.18 8.43 1.82
C GLY A 277 6.68 8.59 1.97
N ARG A 278 7.34 8.78 0.83
CA ARG A 278 8.73 9.25 0.73
C ARG A 278 8.80 10.37 -0.29
N GLY A 279 9.76 11.28 -0.09
CA GLY A 279 10.02 12.35 -1.04
C GLY A 279 10.83 13.48 -0.43
N PRO A 280 11.29 14.43 -1.26
CA PRO A 280 12.17 15.52 -0.86
C PRO A 280 11.52 16.49 0.14
N GLN A 281 10.19 16.51 0.27
CA GLN A 281 9.51 17.39 1.23
C GLN A 281 9.53 16.87 2.68
N LEU A 282 10.01 15.65 2.94
CA LEU A 282 10.00 15.08 4.29
C LEU A 282 10.64 15.99 5.35
N PRO A 283 11.83 16.60 5.13
CA PRO A 283 12.43 17.51 6.11
C PRO A 283 11.61 18.78 6.33
N ALA A 284 11.08 19.38 5.25
CA ALA A 284 10.26 20.59 5.35
C ALA A 284 8.93 20.34 6.10
N LEU A 285 8.28 19.19 5.83
CA LEU A 285 7.07 18.79 6.56
C LEU A 285 7.37 18.53 8.04
N ARG A 286 8.49 17.89 8.36
CA ARG A 286 8.91 17.70 9.76
C ARG A 286 9.10 19.03 10.47
N HIS A 287 9.81 19.97 9.84
CA HIS A 287 10.01 21.31 10.38
C HIS A 287 8.68 22.01 10.66
N GLN A 288 7.77 22.03 9.69
CA GLN A 288 6.45 22.65 9.85
C GLN A 288 5.62 22.00 10.98
N ILE A 289 5.66 20.66 11.11
CA ILE A 289 5.00 19.94 12.22
C ILE A 289 5.56 20.39 13.58
N ASP A 290 6.87 20.54 13.67
CA ASP A 290 7.56 20.91 14.90
C ASP A 290 7.32 22.39 15.26
N GLU A 291 7.33 23.31 14.27
CA GLU A 291 7.00 24.74 14.45
C GLU A 291 5.57 24.96 14.93
N LEU A 292 4.61 24.17 14.44
CA LEU A 292 3.20 24.24 14.85
C LEU A 292 2.91 23.47 16.15
N GLY A 293 3.92 22.84 16.78
CA GLY A 293 3.71 22.05 17.99
C GLY A 293 2.89 20.77 17.77
N LEU A 294 2.82 20.26 16.54
CA LEU A 294 1.95 19.14 16.14
C LEU A 294 2.65 17.77 16.19
N SER A 295 3.87 17.66 16.73
CA SER A 295 4.65 16.41 16.76
C SER A 295 3.94 15.27 17.52
N GLY A 296 3.07 15.61 18.48
CA GLY A 296 2.20 14.65 19.19
C GLY A 296 0.93 14.24 18.44
N HIS A 297 0.60 14.94 17.36
CA HIS A 297 -0.66 14.83 16.61
C HIS A 297 -0.48 14.27 15.18
N ILE A 298 0.66 14.55 14.54
CA ILE A 298 0.97 14.13 13.17
C ILE A 298 2.20 13.21 13.17
N THR A 299 2.08 12.05 12.51
CA THR A 299 3.19 11.10 12.35
C THR A 299 3.52 10.90 10.87
N LEU A 300 4.77 11.17 10.49
CA LEU A 300 5.33 10.82 9.19
C LEU A 300 5.79 9.36 9.21
N MET A 301 5.02 8.47 8.58
CA MET A 301 5.18 7.01 8.70
C MET A 301 6.22 6.43 7.73
N GLY A 302 6.70 7.22 6.77
CA GLY A 302 7.52 6.71 5.67
C GLY A 302 6.69 5.94 4.64
N ALA A 303 7.36 5.31 3.66
CA ALA A 303 6.67 4.49 2.66
C ALA A 303 6.29 3.12 3.24
N HIS A 304 5.09 2.66 2.90
CA HIS A 304 4.54 1.37 3.35
C HIS A 304 3.88 0.63 2.18
N SER A 305 3.99 -0.70 2.15
CA SER A 305 3.39 -1.57 1.13
C SER A 305 3.19 -2.97 1.72
N PRO A 306 2.01 -3.59 1.58
CA PRO A 306 0.77 -3.04 1.00
C PRO A 306 0.18 -1.90 1.85
N ILE A 307 -0.27 -0.81 1.21
CA ILE A 307 -0.82 0.37 1.90
C ILE A 307 -2.24 0.14 2.43
N GLU A 308 -2.93 -0.85 1.87
CA GLU A 308 -4.30 -1.26 2.21
C GLU A 308 -4.45 -1.60 3.70
N THR A 309 -3.40 -2.16 4.34
CA THR A 309 -3.40 -2.44 5.79
C THR A 309 -3.40 -1.18 6.64
N GLU A 310 -2.95 -0.05 6.07
CA GLU A 310 -2.87 1.24 6.75
C GLU A 310 -4.08 2.12 6.42
N TRP A 311 -4.64 2.00 5.22
CA TRP A 311 -5.94 2.62 4.91
C TRP A 311 -7.01 2.08 5.85
N ALA A 312 -7.15 0.75 5.98
CA ALA A 312 -8.16 0.11 6.83
C ALA A 312 -8.09 0.49 8.32
N LYS A 313 -6.97 1.08 8.77
CA LYS A 313 -6.77 1.61 10.13
C LYS A 313 -7.42 2.98 10.34
N GLY A 314 -7.52 3.79 9.30
CA GLY A 314 -8.08 5.14 9.38
C GLY A 314 -9.61 5.14 9.39
N ALA A 315 -10.21 6.21 9.90
CA ALA A 315 -11.64 6.47 9.75
C ALA A 315 -11.94 7.48 8.63
N ILE A 316 -10.94 8.26 8.20
CA ILE A 316 -11.06 9.25 7.12
C ILE A 316 -9.75 9.22 6.33
N ALA A 317 -9.83 9.35 5.00
CA ALA A 317 -8.67 9.57 4.15
C ALA A 317 -8.58 11.04 3.70
N ALA A 318 -7.38 11.60 3.64
CA ALA A 318 -7.14 12.96 3.16
C ALA A 318 -6.27 12.96 1.88
N VAL A 319 -6.72 13.66 0.84
CA VAL A 319 -5.99 13.83 -0.43
C VAL A 319 -5.98 15.31 -0.83
N THR A 320 -4.92 16.01 -0.47
CA THR A 320 -4.84 17.49 -0.55
C THR A 320 -4.13 18.02 -1.79
N SER A 321 -3.95 17.20 -2.82
CA SER A 321 -3.19 17.52 -4.04
C SER A 321 -3.64 18.82 -4.72
N ARG A 322 -2.69 19.53 -5.35
CA ARG A 322 -3.03 20.62 -6.27
C ARG A 322 -3.53 20.10 -7.62
N GLU A 323 -2.97 18.98 -8.06
CA GLU A 323 -3.24 18.35 -9.35
C GLU A 323 -3.22 16.83 -9.20
N GLU A 324 -4.18 16.15 -9.85
CA GLU A 324 -4.24 14.71 -10.00
C GLU A 324 -4.57 14.38 -11.46
N SER A 325 -3.96 13.33 -12.03
CA SER A 325 -4.42 12.80 -13.32
C SER A 325 -5.62 11.87 -13.17
N PHE A 326 -5.70 11.15 -12.03
CA PHE A 326 -6.79 10.26 -11.69
C PHE A 326 -7.04 10.27 -10.17
N GLY A 327 -6.05 9.83 -9.37
CA GLY A 327 -6.18 9.72 -7.92
C GLY A 327 -6.36 8.28 -7.43
N MET A 328 -5.42 7.38 -7.77
CA MET A 328 -5.50 5.96 -7.33
C MET A 328 -5.62 5.81 -5.80
N THR A 329 -4.96 6.67 -5.04
CA THR A 329 -5.01 6.65 -3.56
C THR A 329 -6.41 6.94 -3.01
N ILE A 330 -7.23 7.70 -3.75
CA ILE A 330 -8.64 7.93 -3.41
C ILE A 330 -9.37 6.58 -3.51
N VAL A 331 -9.25 5.91 -4.66
CA VAL A 331 -9.93 4.61 -4.89
C VAL A 331 -9.43 3.52 -3.93
N GLU A 332 -8.13 3.48 -3.64
CA GLU A 332 -7.53 2.56 -2.65
C GLU A 332 -8.16 2.77 -1.26
N ALA A 333 -8.24 4.03 -0.80
CA ALA A 333 -8.87 4.36 0.48
C ALA A 333 -10.37 4.02 0.50
N MET A 334 -11.10 4.34 -0.57
CA MET A 334 -12.51 4.01 -0.70
C MET A 334 -12.76 2.50 -0.68
N HIS A 335 -11.90 1.68 -1.32
CA HIS A 335 -11.99 0.22 -1.24
C HIS A 335 -11.82 -0.31 0.19
N CYS A 336 -11.01 0.36 1.01
CA CYS A 336 -10.87 0.08 2.44
C CYS A 336 -12.00 0.65 3.30
N GLY A 337 -13.04 1.27 2.71
CA GLY A 337 -14.21 1.78 3.43
C GLY A 337 -14.02 3.14 4.08
N LEU A 338 -13.03 3.93 3.64
CA LEU A 338 -12.82 5.28 4.17
C LEU A 338 -13.56 6.31 3.30
N PRO A 339 -14.36 7.21 3.90
CA PRO A 339 -14.73 8.44 3.22
C PRO A 339 -13.47 9.27 2.98
N VAL A 340 -13.40 9.94 1.83
CA VAL A 340 -12.23 10.72 1.43
C VAL A 340 -12.58 12.21 1.45
N VAL A 341 -11.80 13.00 2.18
CA VAL A 341 -11.74 14.46 2.01
C VAL A 341 -10.66 14.74 0.99
N ALA A 342 -11.07 15.10 -0.22
CA ALA A 342 -10.17 15.39 -1.32
C ALA A 342 -10.33 16.83 -1.79
N THR A 343 -9.23 17.41 -2.23
CA THR A 343 -9.26 18.67 -2.97
C THR A 343 -9.89 18.46 -4.34
N ASP A 344 -10.76 19.37 -4.76
CA ASP A 344 -11.46 19.36 -6.04
C ASP A 344 -10.53 19.81 -7.17
N CYS A 345 -9.55 18.96 -7.46
CA CYS A 345 -8.67 19.16 -8.61
C CYS A 345 -9.52 19.14 -9.89
N PRO A 346 -9.19 19.96 -10.92
CA PRO A 346 -9.96 19.99 -12.16
C PRO A 346 -10.06 18.65 -12.92
N HIS A 347 -9.23 17.67 -12.54
CA HIS A 347 -9.18 16.32 -13.14
C HIS A 347 -9.03 15.29 -12.02
N GLY A 348 -9.74 14.15 -12.11
CA GLY A 348 -9.54 13.00 -11.23
C GLY A 348 -10.51 12.92 -10.04
N PRO A 349 -10.30 13.64 -8.91
CA PRO A 349 -11.10 13.51 -7.70
C PRO A 349 -12.60 13.66 -7.92
N GLY A 350 -13.05 14.72 -8.62
CA GLY A 350 -14.47 14.95 -8.90
C GLY A 350 -15.12 13.92 -9.84
N GLU A 351 -14.33 13.11 -10.55
CA GLU A 351 -14.84 11.98 -11.34
C GLU A 351 -14.97 10.70 -10.50
N ILE A 352 -14.24 10.62 -9.39
CA ILE A 352 -14.21 9.46 -8.48
C ILE A 352 -15.23 9.63 -7.36
N ILE A 353 -15.24 10.81 -6.74
CA ILE A 353 -16.03 11.17 -5.57
C ILE A 353 -17.32 11.88 -6.02
N THR A 354 -18.44 11.39 -5.53
CA THR A 354 -19.71 12.09 -5.52
C THR A 354 -19.80 12.89 -4.21
N ASP A 355 -19.58 14.20 -4.31
CA ASP A 355 -19.52 15.09 -3.14
C ASP A 355 -20.75 14.96 -2.22
N GLY A 356 -20.49 14.93 -0.91
CA GLY A 356 -21.51 14.76 0.13
C GLY A 356 -22.08 13.34 0.26
N ARG A 357 -21.74 12.41 -0.64
CA ARG A 357 -22.28 11.03 -0.64
C ARG A 357 -21.23 9.98 -0.30
N ASP A 358 -20.11 9.98 -1.01
CA ASP A 358 -19.06 8.96 -0.87
C ASP A 358 -17.65 9.56 -0.61
N GLY A 359 -17.62 10.87 -0.38
CA GLY A 359 -16.48 11.68 0.01
C GLY A 359 -16.89 13.15 0.09
N LEU A 360 -15.94 14.02 0.45
CA LEU A 360 -16.10 15.46 0.43
C LEU A 360 -15.06 16.09 -0.49
N LEU A 361 -15.50 16.98 -1.38
CA LEU A 361 -14.64 17.79 -2.24
C LEU A 361 -14.49 19.18 -1.65
N VAL A 362 -13.24 19.64 -1.51
CA VAL A 362 -12.89 20.96 -0.96
C VAL A 362 -12.06 21.77 -1.97
N PRO A 363 -12.10 23.10 -1.97
CA PRO A 363 -11.29 23.92 -2.88
C PRO A 363 -9.79 23.59 -2.81
N VAL A 364 -9.14 23.60 -3.98
CA VAL A 364 -7.68 23.44 -4.08
C VAL A 364 -6.99 24.64 -3.43
N GLY A 365 -5.97 24.36 -2.60
CA GLY A 365 -5.13 25.41 -2.04
C GLY A 365 -5.63 26.02 -0.72
N ASP A 366 -6.76 25.53 -0.20
CA ASP A 366 -7.45 26.08 0.97
C ASP A 366 -7.31 25.16 2.20
N SER A 367 -6.44 25.51 3.14
CA SER A 367 -6.25 24.75 4.38
C SER A 367 -7.47 24.77 5.30
N ASP A 368 -8.23 25.87 5.31
CA ASP A 368 -9.39 26.02 6.19
C ASP A 368 -10.54 25.16 5.69
N ALA A 369 -10.73 25.08 4.38
CA ALA A 369 -11.69 24.15 3.78
C ALA A 369 -11.31 22.69 4.00
N ILE A 370 -10.01 22.34 3.92
CA ILE A 370 -9.52 21.00 4.29
C ILE A 370 -9.86 20.70 5.76
N ALA A 371 -9.56 21.62 6.68
CA ALA A 371 -9.87 21.46 8.10
C ALA A 371 -11.38 21.29 8.32
N LYS A 372 -12.21 22.12 7.68
CA LYS A 372 -13.68 22.04 7.76
C LYS A 372 -14.22 20.70 7.26
N GLY A 373 -13.71 20.21 6.13
CA GLY A 373 -14.10 18.90 5.58
C GLY A 373 -13.75 17.75 6.52
N LEU A 374 -12.54 17.78 7.10
CA LEU A 374 -12.13 16.80 8.11
C LEU A 374 -13.00 16.88 9.37
N LEU A 375 -13.22 18.08 9.90
CA LEU A 375 -14.05 18.30 11.10
C LEU A 375 -15.49 17.83 10.91
N THR A 376 -16.07 18.04 9.72
CA THR A 376 -17.42 17.54 9.39
C THR A 376 -17.54 16.04 9.59
N LEU A 377 -16.55 15.27 9.11
CA LEU A 377 -16.55 13.81 9.26
C LEU A 377 -16.08 13.37 10.65
N ILE A 378 -15.23 14.13 11.33
CA ILE A 378 -14.80 13.84 12.71
C ILE A 378 -15.97 13.98 13.69
N GLU A 379 -16.82 14.99 13.49
CA GLU A 379 -17.91 15.35 14.40
C GLU A 379 -19.19 14.56 14.15
N ASP A 380 -19.38 14.03 12.95
CA ASP A 380 -20.55 13.21 12.59
C ASP A 380 -20.16 11.75 12.29
N ASP A 381 -20.32 10.92 13.33
CA ASP A 381 -20.08 9.49 13.31
C ASP A 381 -20.98 8.70 12.33
N GLU A 382 -22.23 9.13 12.12
CA GLU A 382 -23.18 8.46 11.24
C GLU A 382 -22.89 8.79 9.78
N LEU A 383 -22.66 10.08 9.49
CA LEU A 383 -22.22 10.54 8.18
C LEU A 383 -20.91 9.86 7.77
N ARG A 384 -19.91 9.84 8.65
CA ARG A 384 -18.62 9.21 8.36
C ARG A 384 -18.75 7.74 7.99
N ARG A 385 -19.54 6.96 8.73
CA ARG A 385 -19.74 5.52 8.47
C ARG A 385 -20.55 5.27 7.19
N SER A 386 -21.66 5.99 7.00
CA SER A 386 -22.50 5.84 5.82
C SER A 386 -21.76 6.25 4.53
N MET A 387 -20.98 7.32 4.59
CA MET A 387 -20.13 7.78 3.49
C MET A 387 -19.00 6.78 3.19
N GLY A 388 -18.39 6.16 4.21
CA GLY A 388 -17.40 5.10 4.02
C GLY A 388 -17.94 3.85 3.33
N GLU A 389 -19.18 3.43 3.64
CA GLU A 389 -19.82 2.32 2.93
C GLU A 389 -20.18 2.71 1.49
N ALA A 390 -20.69 3.93 1.28
CA ALA A 390 -20.95 4.46 -0.06
C ALA A 390 -19.66 4.51 -0.90
N ALA A 391 -18.54 4.96 -0.31
CA ALA A 391 -17.21 4.96 -0.91
C ALA A 391 -16.81 3.57 -1.40
N ARG A 392 -16.98 2.55 -0.56
CA ARG A 392 -16.66 1.16 -0.91
C ARG A 392 -17.47 0.64 -2.08
N ILE A 393 -18.74 1.02 -2.19
CA ILE A 393 -19.61 0.67 -3.31
C ILE A 393 -19.16 1.41 -4.58
N SER A 394 -18.92 2.72 -4.49
CA SER A 394 -18.49 3.57 -5.61
C SER A 394 -17.13 3.16 -6.19
N ALA A 395 -16.19 2.74 -5.34
CA ALA A 395 -14.86 2.28 -5.75
C ALA A 395 -14.91 1.08 -6.72
N ARG A 396 -15.94 0.23 -6.63
CA ARG A 396 -16.10 -0.95 -7.51
C ARG A 396 -16.17 -0.58 -9.00
N ARG A 397 -16.49 0.67 -9.35
CA ARG A 397 -16.46 1.17 -10.73
C ARG A 397 -15.07 1.10 -11.36
N TYR A 398 -14.03 1.15 -10.53
CA TYR A 398 -12.62 1.14 -10.93
C TYR A 398 -11.95 -0.21 -10.71
N ALA A 399 -12.72 -1.27 -10.42
CA ALA A 399 -12.20 -2.62 -10.35
C ALA A 399 -11.51 -2.99 -11.69
N PRO A 400 -10.34 -3.66 -11.69
CA PRO A 400 -9.58 -3.94 -12.90
C PRO A 400 -10.40 -4.66 -13.97
N GLU A 401 -11.35 -5.53 -13.58
CA GLU A 401 -12.25 -6.25 -14.48
C GLU A 401 -13.20 -5.29 -15.22
N ARG A 402 -13.67 -4.23 -14.57
CA ARG A 402 -14.52 -3.22 -15.21
C ARG A 402 -13.74 -2.35 -16.18
N VAL A 403 -12.51 -2.00 -15.82
CA VAL A 403 -11.60 -1.24 -16.68
C VAL A 403 -11.20 -2.09 -17.89
N ALA A 404 -10.87 -3.37 -17.69
CA ALA A 404 -10.60 -4.33 -18.77
C ALA A 404 -11.79 -4.43 -19.73
N ALA A 405 -13.02 -4.53 -19.21
CA ALA A 405 -14.21 -4.53 -20.04
C ALA A 405 -14.40 -3.24 -20.86
N ALA A 406 -13.90 -2.09 -20.38
CA ALA A 406 -13.90 -0.85 -21.15
C ALA A 406 -12.85 -0.87 -22.27
N TYR A 407 -11.66 -1.44 -22.02
CA TYR A 407 -10.68 -1.72 -23.07
C TYR A 407 -11.22 -2.66 -24.14
N GLU A 408 -11.87 -3.76 -23.74
CA GLU A 408 -12.49 -4.72 -24.66
C GLU A 408 -13.49 -4.03 -25.59
N ARG A 409 -14.39 -3.18 -25.04
CA ARG A 409 -15.34 -2.39 -25.84
C ARG A 409 -14.66 -1.45 -26.83
N LEU A 410 -13.62 -0.72 -26.39
CA LEU A 410 -12.86 0.16 -27.27
C LEU A 410 -12.21 -0.63 -28.43
N ILE A 411 -11.60 -1.78 -28.12
CA ILE A 411 -10.96 -2.65 -29.12
C ILE A 411 -11.99 -3.19 -30.14
N GLU A 412 -13.17 -3.61 -29.67
CA GLU A 412 -14.28 -4.06 -30.51
C GLU A 412 -14.79 -2.96 -31.45
N GLU A 413 -14.99 -1.74 -30.92
CA GLU A 413 -15.42 -0.57 -31.70
C GLU A 413 -14.40 -0.24 -32.81
N LEU A 414 -13.11 -0.23 -32.48
CA LEU A 414 -12.04 0.06 -33.44
C LEU A 414 -11.91 -1.01 -34.53
N HIS A 415 -12.04 -2.30 -34.18
CA HIS A 415 -12.06 -3.39 -35.17
C HIS A 415 -13.26 -3.29 -36.12
N THR A 416 -14.42 -2.95 -35.57
CA THR A 416 -15.65 -2.76 -36.35
C THR A 416 -15.47 -1.60 -37.33
N ALA A 417 -15.00 -0.45 -36.85
CA ALA A 417 -14.74 0.73 -37.68
C ALA A 417 -13.76 0.44 -38.83
N ARG A 418 -12.67 -0.29 -38.56
CA ARG A 418 -11.72 -0.74 -39.60
C ARG A 418 -12.37 -1.68 -40.63
N SER A 419 -13.25 -2.57 -40.18
CA SER A 419 -13.94 -3.53 -41.07
C SER A 419 -14.97 -2.85 -41.97
N THR A 420 -15.61 -1.77 -41.50
CA THR A 420 -16.61 -1.01 -42.25
C THR A 420 -16.02 0.04 -43.20
N ALA A 421 -14.76 0.43 -43.05
CA ALA A 421 -14.13 1.52 -43.78
C ALA A 421 -13.51 1.14 -45.15
N ALA A 422 -13.93 0.06 -45.81
CA ALA A 422 -13.36 -0.35 -47.11
C ALA A 422 -14.35 -0.18 -48.29
N PRO A 423 -13.85 0.17 -49.50
CA PRO A 423 -14.40 -0.43 -50.70
C PRO A 423 -13.37 -1.25 -51.50
N ALA A 424 -13.88 -2.37 -52.04
CA ALA A 424 -13.51 -3.12 -53.23
C ALA A 424 -12.27 -4.06 -53.25
N HIS A 425 -12.60 -5.33 -53.48
CA HIS A 425 -11.85 -6.37 -54.20
C HIS A 425 -10.41 -6.71 -53.79
N ARG A 426 -10.27 -7.90 -53.18
CA ARG A 426 -9.38 -8.93 -53.73
C ARG A 426 -10.07 -10.30 -53.72
N ARG A 427 -10.32 -10.82 -54.93
CA ARG A 427 -10.66 -12.22 -55.18
C ARG A 427 -9.56 -13.09 -54.57
N ARG A 428 -9.93 -13.94 -53.62
CA ARG A 428 -9.12 -15.10 -53.22
C ARG A 428 -9.21 -16.14 -54.34
N THR A 429 -8.10 -16.40 -55.01
CA THR A 429 -7.91 -17.65 -55.76
C THR A 429 -7.62 -18.76 -54.75
N ALA A 430 -8.38 -19.86 -54.85
CA ALA A 430 -8.23 -21.07 -54.08
C ALA A 430 -7.46 -22.12 -54.88
N ALA A 431 -6.69 -22.99 -54.20
CA ALA A 431 -6.40 -24.38 -54.57
C ALA A 431 -5.72 -25.09 -53.36
N PRO A 432 -5.69 -26.43 -53.29
CA PRO A 432 -6.83 -27.26 -52.89
C PRO A 432 -6.55 -28.08 -51.61
N SER A 433 -7.65 -28.53 -51.01
CA SER A 433 -7.72 -29.47 -49.89
C SER A 433 -7.38 -30.91 -50.28
N TRP A 434 -6.70 -31.64 -49.39
CA TRP A 434 -6.73 -33.10 -49.35
C TRP A 434 -7.33 -33.56 -48.01
N GLY A 435 -8.19 -34.58 -48.11
CA GLY A 435 -9.14 -35.03 -47.11
C GLY A 435 -8.57 -35.81 -45.93
N ARG A 436 -9.45 -35.94 -44.94
CA ARG A 436 -9.28 -36.54 -43.62
C ARG A 436 -9.01 -38.04 -43.68
N ALA A 437 -8.36 -38.55 -42.63
CA ALA A 437 -8.77 -39.79 -41.99
C ALA A 437 -8.81 -39.59 -40.46
N ALA A 438 -9.92 -40.04 -39.88
CA ALA A 438 -10.24 -39.95 -38.47
C ALA A 438 -9.44 -40.97 -37.65
N GLY A 439 -8.96 -40.54 -36.49
CA GLY A 439 -8.45 -41.41 -35.43
C GLY A 439 -9.09 -41.00 -34.11
N THR A 440 -9.86 -41.91 -33.55
CA THR A 440 -10.61 -41.81 -32.28
C THR A 440 -9.65 -41.62 -31.08
N PRO A 441 -10.01 -40.80 -30.06
CA PRO A 441 -9.16 -40.65 -28.89
C PRO A 441 -9.32 -41.84 -27.94
N LEU A 442 -8.25 -42.61 -27.75
CA LEU A 442 -8.18 -43.62 -26.69
C LEU A 442 -7.61 -43.03 -25.41
N ALA A 443 -8.49 -43.01 -24.41
CA ALA A 443 -8.25 -43.30 -23.00
C ALA A 443 -7.14 -42.52 -22.27
N SER A 444 -7.61 -41.48 -21.60
CA SER A 444 -7.07 -40.94 -20.37
C SER A 444 -7.06 -41.97 -19.23
N THR A 445 -5.99 -42.73 -19.04
CA THR A 445 -5.74 -43.38 -17.74
C THR A 445 -4.25 -43.68 -17.57
N LEU A 446 -3.51 -42.75 -16.93
CA LEU A 446 -2.24 -42.98 -16.20
C LEU A 446 -1.56 -41.67 -15.73
N LYS A 447 -2.32 -40.59 -15.47
CA LYS A 447 -1.79 -39.38 -14.80
C LYS A 447 -2.35 -39.12 -13.40
N GLY A 448 -3.32 -39.92 -12.94
CA GLY A 448 -3.89 -39.82 -11.60
C GLY A 448 -2.98 -40.37 -10.50
N ALA A 449 -2.30 -41.50 -10.75
CA ALA A 449 -1.56 -42.22 -9.72
C ALA A 449 -0.13 -41.71 -9.46
N VAL A 450 0.52 -41.07 -10.44
CA VAL A 450 1.91 -40.54 -10.26
C VAL A 450 1.93 -39.13 -9.67
N LYS A 451 0.82 -38.38 -9.73
CA LYS A 451 0.73 -37.02 -9.16
C LYS A 451 0.56 -37.02 -7.64
N GLN A 452 0.21 -38.16 -7.03
CA GLN A 452 0.12 -38.32 -5.58
C GLN A 452 1.47 -38.66 -4.91
N LEU A 453 2.52 -39.03 -5.66
CA LEU A 453 3.83 -39.35 -5.09
C LEU A 453 4.85 -38.19 -5.10
N ILE A 454 4.57 -37.07 -5.80
CA ILE A 454 5.43 -35.89 -5.76
C ILE A 454 4.90 -34.94 -4.67
N ARG A 455 5.44 -35.09 -3.45
CA ARG A 455 5.15 -34.18 -2.33
C ARG A 455 5.57 -32.76 -2.72
N ARG A 456 4.60 -31.85 -2.86
CA ARG A 456 4.88 -30.46 -3.21
C ARG A 456 5.67 -29.77 -2.09
N PRO A 457 6.60 -28.85 -2.42
CA PRO A 457 7.36 -28.11 -1.41
C PRO A 457 6.42 -27.25 -0.57
N LEU A 458 6.54 -27.34 0.76
CA LEU A 458 5.78 -26.52 1.71
C LEU A 458 6.20 -25.03 1.55
N ARG A 459 5.26 -24.16 1.14
CA ARG A 459 5.48 -22.72 0.93
C ARG A 459 4.37 -21.90 1.61
N PRO A 460 4.35 -21.85 2.95
CA PRO A 460 3.26 -21.25 3.68
C PRO A 460 3.26 -19.74 3.51
N VAL A 461 2.14 -19.18 3.10
CA VAL A 461 1.87 -17.74 3.03
C VAL A 461 0.62 -17.46 3.85
N ALA A 462 0.63 -16.42 4.69
CA ALA A 462 -0.49 -16.11 5.55
C ALA A 462 -0.81 -14.63 5.60
N SER A 463 -2.10 -14.34 5.80
CA SER A 463 -2.57 -13.06 6.32
C SER A 463 -2.77 -13.18 7.83
N CYS A 464 -2.39 -12.15 8.59
CA CYS A 464 -2.56 -12.11 10.03
C CYS A 464 -3.38 -10.89 10.40
N ARG A 465 -4.40 -11.06 11.23
CA ARG A 465 -5.29 -10.00 11.69
C ARG A 465 -5.34 -9.97 13.21
N VAL A 466 -5.33 -8.77 13.77
CA VAL A 466 -5.68 -8.54 15.18
C VAL A 466 -7.20 -8.44 15.34
N THR A 467 -7.80 -9.25 16.20
CA THR A 467 -9.23 -9.20 16.53
C THR A 467 -9.54 -8.01 17.46
N ALA A 468 -10.82 -7.71 17.68
CA ALA A 468 -11.23 -6.63 18.58
C ALA A 468 -10.79 -6.89 20.04
N GLU A 469 -10.63 -8.17 20.41
CA GLU A 469 -10.17 -8.61 21.72
C GLU A 469 -8.63 -8.63 21.81
N GLY A 470 -7.90 -8.31 20.75
CA GLY A 470 -6.43 -8.31 20.71
C GLY A 470 -5.78 -9.65 20.39
N ASN A 471 -6.55 -10.68 20.02
CA ASN A 471 -6.02 -11.97 19.58
C ASN A 471 -5.47 -11.88 18.15
N LEU A 472 -4.58 -12.79 17.76
CA LEU A 472 -4.08 -12.86 16.38
C LEU A 472 -4.73 -14.03 15.64
N SER A 473 -5.49 -13.73 14.59
CA SER A 473 -6.02 -14.70 13.65
C SER A 473 -5.08 -14.82 12.45
N VAL A 474 -4.43 -15.98 12.31
CA VAL A 474 -3.53 -16.30 11.19
C VAL A 474 -4.27 -17.17 10.19
N LEU A 475 -4.41 -16.66 8.97
CA LEU A 475 -5.10 -17.28 7.84
C LEU A 475 -4.06 -17.71 6.80
N LEU A 476 -3.79 -19.00 6.74
CA LEU A 476 -2.83 -19.63 5.84
C LEU A 476 -3.49 -19.99 4.50
N GLU A 477 -2.93 -19.50 3.40
CA GLU A 477 -3.41 -19.80 2.05
C GLU A 477 -3.30 -21.31 1.79
N PRO A 478 -4.34 -21.97 1.24
CA PRO A 478 -4.37 -23.42 1.10
C PRO A 478 -3.39 -23.96 0.05
N THR A 479 -2.86 -23.10 -0.81
CA THR A 479 -1.94 -23.47 -1.89
C THR A 479 -0.69 -24.15 -1.30
N ASP A 480 -0.40 -25.37 -1.75
CA ASP A 480 0.75 -26.18 -1.33
C ASP A 480 0.75 -26.61 0.16
N LEU A 481 -0.40 -26.49 0.86
CA LEU A 481 -0.63 -27.03 2.22
C LEU A 481 -1.46 -28.32 2.15
N HIS A 482 -0.95 -29.41 2.73
CA HIS A 482 -1.61 -30.72 2.75
C HIS A 482 -1.08 -31.61 3.88
N GLY A 483 -1.93 -32.52 4.37
CA GLY A 483 -1.64 -33.40 5.49
C GLY A 483 -1.74 -32.69 6.84
N ASP A 484 -1.27 -33.36 7.89
CA ASP A 484 -1.22 -32.78 9.24
C ASP A 484 -0.15 -31.68 9.29
N LEU A 485 -0.55 -30.49 9.70
CA LEU A 485 0.29 -29.31 9.78
C LEU A 485 0.11 -28.64 11.14
N GLU A 486 1.19 -28.12 11.67
CA GLU A 486 1.20 -27.37 12.92
C GLU A 486 1.74 -25.97 12.68
N LEU A 487 1.16 -24.96 13.33
CA LEU A 487 1.75 -23.63 13.41
C LEU A 487 2.62 -23.56 14.67
N THR A 488 3.84 -23.06 14.53
CA THR A 488 4.74 -22.80 15.66
C THR A 488 5.19 -21.35 15.68
N VAL A 489 5.33 -20.80 16.88
CA VAL A 489 5.81 -19.43 17.14
C VAL A 489 7.15 -19.55 17.87
N THR A 490 8.21 -18.99 17.30
CA THR A 490 9.58 -19.18 17.80
C THR A 490 10.25 -17.84 18.06
N ARG A 491 10.81 -17.66 19.25
CA ARG A 491 11.52 -16.44 19.62
C ARG A 491 12.85 -16.36 18.86
N ARG A 492 13.18 -15.19 18.31
CA ARG A 492 14.48 -14.98 17.68
C ARG A 492 15.59 -14.92 18.72
N ARG A 493 16.75 -15.50 18.37
CA ARG A 493 17.97 -15.44 19.19
C ARG A 493 17.75 -15.97 20.61
N SER A 494 16.97 -17.05 20.73
CA SER A 494 16.73 -17.78 21.97
C SER A 494 16.69 -19.28 21.67
N ASP A 495 17.10 -20.08 22.64
CA ASP A 495 17.02 -21.56 22.61
C ASP A 495 15.70 -22.09 23.21
N GLU A 496 14.78 -21.18 23.57
CA GLU A 496 13.43 -21.52 24.03
C GLU A 496 12.69 -22.41 23.02
N ALA A 497 11.99 -23.43 23.53
CA ALA A 497 11.16 -24.29 22.71
C ALA A 497 10.04 -23.48 22.01
N PRO A 498 9.71 -23.78 20.73
CA PRO A 498 8.61 -23.11 20.04
C PRO A 498 7.26 -23.36 20.73
N PHE A 499 6.41 -22.34 20.80
CA PHE A 499 5.00 -22.52 21.14
C PHE A 499 4.28 -23.17 19.97
N ARG A 500 3.52 -24.23 20.23
CA ARG A 500 2.66 -24.88 19.24
C ARG A 500 1.26 -24.28 19.32
N VAL A 501 0.74 -23.88 18.18
CA VAL A 501 -0.60 -23.31 18.04
C VAL A 501 -1.41 -24.25 17.16
N PRO A 502 -2.61 -24.69 17.60
CA PRO A 502 -3.49 -25.50 16.77
C PRO A 502 -3.76 -24.82 15.44
N LEU A 503 -3.52 -25.55 14.35
CA LEU A 503 -3.78 -25.11 12.99
C LEU A 503 -4.95 -25.93 12.45
N LEU A 504 -6.09 -25.27 12.27
CA LEU A 504 -7.33 -25.92 11.87
C LEU A 504 -7.47 -25.89 10.34
N PRO A 505 -7.78 -27.03 9.70
CA PRO A 505 -8.13 -27.03 8.29
C PRO A 505 -9.45 -26.27 8.07
N PRO A 506 -9.73 -25.86 6.83
CA PRO A 506 -10.96 -25.15 6.53
C PRO A 506 -12.17 -26.04 6.80
N ALA A 507 -13.06 -25.62 7.69
CA ALA A 507 -14.29 -26.34 8.01
C ALA A 507 -15.27 -26.23 6.82
N ASP A 508 -15.48 -27.32 6.08
CA ASP A 508 -16.50 -27.52 5.02
C ASP A 508 -16.61 -26.45 3.90
N ALA A 509 -15.75 -25.43 3.88
CA ALA A 509 -15.78 -24.26 3.00
C ALA A 509 -15.10 -24.48 1.63
N GLY A 510 -14.89 -25.75 1.25
CA GLY A 510 -14.24 -26.14 0.00
C GLY A 510 -12.71 -26.02 0.02
N PRO A 511 -12.02 -26.55 -1.01
CA PRO A 511 -10.56 -26.67 -1.07
C PRO A 511 -9.80 -25.33 -1.18
N SER A 512 -10.50 -24.21 -1.32
CA SER A 512 -9.93 -22.86 -1.46
C SER A 512 -9.99 -22.02 -0.18
N ALA A 513 -10.62 -22.51 0.89
CA ALA A 513 -10.67 -21.78 2.14
C ALA A 513 -9.31 -21.87 2.90
N PRO A 514 -8.96 -20.86 3.71
CA PRO A 514 -7.68 -20.83 4.41
C PRO A 514 -7.67 -21.73 5.64
N TRP A 515 -6.49 -22.24 5.99
CA TRP A 515 -6.25 -22.84 7.30
C TRP A 515 -6.17 -21.74 8.34
N THR A 516 -6.70 -21.98 9.55
CA THR A 516 -6.82 -20.94 10.58
C THR A 516 -6.10 -21.33 11.85
N ALA A 517 -5.33 -20.41 12.41
CA ALA A 517 -4.76 -20.53 13.75
C ALA A 517 -5.03 -19.25 14.54
N THR A 518 -5.37 -19.40 15.82
CA THR A 518 -5.61 -18.28 16.72
C THR A 518 -4.56 -18.26 17.81
N LEU A 519 -3.82 -17.15 17.91
CA LEU A 519 -2.95 -16.88 19.05
C LEU A 519 -3.77 -16.04 20.04
N ASP A 520 -4.17 -16.69 21.12
CA ASP A 520 -4.95 -16.05 22.19
C ASP A 520 -4.02 -15.37 23.19
N ARG A 521 -4.19 -14.04 23.33
CA ARG A 521 -3.35 -13.20 24.19
C ARG A 521 -3.57 -13.42 25.68
N ALA A 522 -4.66 -14.07 26.07
CA ALA A 522 -4.93 -14.40 27.46
C ALA A 522 -4.24 -15.70 27.90
N THR A 523 -3.90 -16.59 26.97
CA THR A 523 -3.40 -17.95 27.29
C THR A 523 -1.96 -18.20 26.85
N LEU A 524 -1.52 -17.61 25.74
CA LEU A 524 -0.13 -17.74 25.29
C LEU A 524 0.79 -16.75 26.00
N ASP A 525 1.80 -17.25 26.69
CA ASP A 525 2.74 -16.43 27.46
C ASP A 525 4.05 -16.15 26.71
N LEU A 526 4.03 -15.17 25.81
CA LEU A 526 5.19 -14.83 24.98
C LEU A 526 6.12 -13.82 25.69
N ALA A 527 7.37 -14.21 25.93
CA ALA A 527 8.40 -13.30 26.43
C ALA A 527 8.65 -12.08 25.51
N GLU A 528 9.05 -10.94 26.11
CA GLU A 528 9.33 -9.69 25.36
C GLU A 528 10.40 -9.92 24.29
N GLY A 529 10.08 -9.70 23.02
CA GLY A 529 10.99 -10.03 21.92
C GLY A 529 10.35 -10.05 20.55
N ARG A 530 11.10 -10.54 19.56
CA ARG A 530 10.61 -10.76 18.19
C ARG A 530 10.46 -12.26 17.97
N TRP A 531 9.37 -12.63 17.32
CA TRP A 531 8.93 -14.00 17.13
C TRP A 531 8.66 -14.25 15.65
N ASP A 532 9.06 -15.42 15.15
CA ASP A 532 8.80 -15.86 13.79
C ASP A 532 7.78 -17.01 13.79
N LEU A 533 6.89 -16.99 12.81
CA LEU A 533 5.90 -18.03 12.61
C LEU A 533 6.43 -19.06 11.61
N HIS A 534 6.24 -20.34 11.91
CA HIS A 534 6.61 -21.45 11.04
C HIS A 534 5.48 -22.46 10.94
N VAL A 535 5.25 -22.98 9.74
CA VAL A 535 4.46 -24.21 9.56
C VAL A 535 5.42 -25.40 9.62
N VAL A 536 5.05 -26.38 10.42
CA VAL A 536 5.75 -27.66 10.58
C VAL A 536 4.84 -28.76 10.05
N ARG A 537 5.42 -29.68 9.28
CA ARG A 537 4.76 -30.90 8.85
C ARG A 537 5.35 -32.08 9.65
N PRO A 538 4.64 -32.62 10.66
CA PRO A 538 5.21 -33.65 11.53
C PRO A 538 5.63 -34.92 10.80
N SER A 539 4.95 -35.29 9.71
CA SER A 539 5.20 -36.53 8.96
C SER A 539 6.57 -36.61 8.29
N ASP A 540 7.26 -35.49 8.07
CA ASP A 540 8.63 -35.46 7.52
C ASP A 540 9.55 -34.43 8.17
N GLY A 541 9.11 -33.79 9.27
CA GLY A 541 9.90 -32.81 10.02
C GLY A 541 10.17 -31.51 9.25
N VAL A 542 9.58 -31.30 8.08
CA VAL A 542 9.81 -30.09 7.29
C VAL A 542 9.24 -28.89 8.04
N ARG A 543 10.09 -27.89 8.27
CA ARG A 543 9.75 -26.62 8.90
C ARG A 543 10.02 -25.46 7.96
N ARG A 544 9.01 -24.62 7.73
CA ARG A 544 9.10 -23.47 6.83
C ARG A 544 8.53 -22.22 7.48
N ARG A 545 9.27 -21.13 7.38
CA ARG A 545 8.85 -19.82 7.87
C ARG A 545 7.70 -19.29 7.01
N VAL A 546 6.73 -18.66 7.66
CA VAL A 546 5.49 -18.19 7.00
C VAL A 546 5.74 -16.87 6.29
N GLY A 547 5.52 -16.84 4.97
CA GLY A 547 5.49 -15.60 4.17
C GLY A 547 4.33 -14.70 4.59
N CYS A 548 4.53 -13.39 4.60
CA CYS A 548 3.47 -12.44 4.94
C CYS A 548 2.75 -11.97 3.67
N ARG A 549 1.46 -12.28 3.56
CA ARG A 549 0.57 -11.63 2.60
C ARG A 549 0.10 -10.29 3.14
N PHE A 550 -0.49 -10.31 4.34
CA PHE A 550 -0.96 -9.13 5.06
C PHE A 550 -0.68 -9.26 6.56
N ALA A 551 -0.42 -8.12 7.21
CA ALA A 551 -0.35 -8.01 8.67
C ALA A 551 -1.21 -6.83 9.10
N GLU A 552 -2.44 -7.14 9.51
CA GLU A 552 -3.50 -6.18 9.80
C GLU A 552 -3.53 -5.86 11.29
N GLY A 553 -3.05 -4.67 11.64
CA GLY A 553 -3.00 -4.15 13.01
C GLY A 553 -4.23 -3.36 13.45
N ARG A 554 -5.32 -3.32 12.65
CA ARG A 554 -6.51 -2.48 12.92
C ARG A 554 -7.10 -2.71 14.31
N GLY A 555 -7.21 -3.95 14.74
CA GLY A 555 -7.75 -4.33 16.06
C GLY A 555 -6.94 -3.80 17.25
N LEU A 556 -5.73 -3.26 17.04
CA LEU A 556 -4.93 -2.61 18.09
C LEU A 556 -5.33 -1.15 18.31
N LEU A 557 -6.04 -0.53 17.37
CA LEU A 557 -6.46 0.86 17.49
C LEU A 557 -7.65 0.96 18.45
N GLY A 558 -7.44 1.58 19.61
CA GLY A 558 -8.43 1.69 20.67
C GLY A 558 -8.50 0.46 21.59
N LEU A 559 -7.64 -0.54 21.37
CA LEU A 559 -7.50 -1.66 22.30
C LEU A 559 -6.79 -1.18 23.57
N GLU A 560 -7.32 -1.57 24.73
CA GLU A 560 -6.64 -1.36 26.00
C GLU A 560 -5.87 -2.61 26.46
N PRO A 561 -4.76 -2.43 27.21
CA PRO A 561 -4.05 -3.55 27.81
C PRO A 561 -4.95 -4.37 28.74
N LEU A 562 -4.67 -5.67 28.83
CA LEU A 562 -5.37 -6.53 29.79
C LEU A 562 -5.16 -6.02 31.22
N PRO A 563 -6.18 -6.12 32.09
CA PRO A 563 -6.03 -5.77 33.50
C PRO A 563 -5.11 -6.76 34.22
N GLY A 564 -4.47 -6.31 35.29
CA GLY A 564 -3.59 -7.14 36.11
C GLY A 564 -2.15 -7.18 35.58
N SER A 565 -1.41 -8.20 36.03
CA SER A 565 0.00 -8.43 35.72
C SER A 565 0.17 -9.84 35.14
N PRO A 566 1.04 -10.04 34.14
CA PRO A 566 1.91 -9.06 33.50
C PRO A 566 1.18 -8.16 32.49
N PHE A 567 1.75 -6.98 32.22
CA PHE A 567 1.43 -6.21 31.02
C PHE A 567 1.91 -6.98 29.78
N THR A 568 1.01 -7.22 28.82
CA THR A 568 1.32 -7.85 27.54
C THR A 568 0.82 -7.02 26.36
N TRP A 569 1.57 -7.01 25.28
CA TRP A 569 1.18 -6.33 24.03
C TRP A 569 1.82 -6.97 22.81
N TRP A 570 1.06 -7.16 21.73
CA TRP A 570 1.46 -7.94 20.56
C TRP A 570 1.16 -7.18 19.28
N ILE A 571 2.14 -7.09 18.38
CA ILE A 571 2.00 -6.41 17.09
C ILE A 571 2.53 -7.33 15.98
N PRO A 572 1.66 -7.86 15.09
CA PRO A 572 2.10 -8.59 13.90
C PRO A 572 2.67 -7.62 12.88
N TYR A 573 3.71 -8.03 12.15
CA TYR A 573 4.34 -7.20 11.13
C TYR A 573 5.03 -8.01 10.03
N PRO A 574 5.14 -7.47 8.80
CA PRO A 574 5.96 -8.06 7.76
C PRO A 574 7.43 -7.70 8.01
N THR A 575 8.32 -8.67 7.90
CA THR A 575 9.76 -8.43 7.97
C THR A 575 10.26 -7.90 6.63
N VAL A 576 11.44 -7.27 6.63
CA VAL A 576 12.04 -6.70 5.41
C VAL A 576 12.22 -7.74 4.30
N ASP A 577 12.47 -8.99 4.69
CA ASP A 577 12.60 -10.17 3.82
C ASP A 577 11.24 -10.85 3.49
N GLY A 578 10.11 -10.25 3.86
CA GLY A 578 8.77 -10.65 3.41
C GLY A 578 8.07 -11.75 4.23
N TYR A 579 8.54 -12.04 5.45
CA TYR A 579 7.93 -13.06 6.31
C TYR A 579 7.04 -12.44 7.40
N LEU A 580 6.06 -13.21 7.86
CA LEU A 580 5.19 -12.81 8.95
C LEU A 580 5.93 -13.02 10.28
N ALA A 581 6.00 -11.95 11.07
CA ALA A 581 6.59 -11.97 12.40
C ALA A 581 5.67 -11.28 13.41
N LEU A 582 6.00 -11.47 14.68
CA LEU A 582 5.28 -10.90 15.82
C LEU A 582 6.28 -10.21 16.74
N ARG A 583 5.98 -8.97 17.13
CA ARG A 583 6.66 -8.28 18.22
C ARG A 583 5.81 -8.43 19.47
N ALA A 584 6.38 -8.98 20.54
CA ALA A 584 5.71 -9.17 21.82
C ALA A 584 6.40 -8.38 22.92
N TRP A 585 5.62 -7.83 23.84
CA TRP A 585 6.06 -7.28 25.11
C TRP A 585 5.41 -8.04 26.25
N ARG A 586 6.18 -8.25 27.32
CA ARG A 586 5.74 -8.91 28.56
C ARG A 586 6.53 -8.30 29.72
N ARG A 587 5.85 -7.54 30.58
CA ARG A 587 6.47 -6.83 31.70
C ARG A 587 5.65 -7.04 32.98
N PRO A 588 6.26 -7.31 34.15
CA PRO A 588 5.50 -7.38 35.41
C PRO A 588 4.70 -6.10 35.68
N ALA A 589 5.28 -4.94 35.34
CA ALA A 589 4.62 -3.65 35.31
C ALA A 589 5.16 -2.79 34.16
N HIS A 590 4.34 -1.87 33.65
CA HIS A 590 4.69 -0.96 32.55
C HIS A 590 4.02 0.39 32.75
N ALA A 591 4.79 1.47 32.58
CA ALA A 591 4.26 2.83 32.56
C ALA A 591 4.17 3.29 31.09
N GLU A 592 2.95 3.28 30.55
CA GLU A 592 2.67 3.70 29.18
C GLU A 592 2.61 5.23 29.08
N ALA A 593 3.60 5.83 28.44
CA ALA A 593 3.63 7.25 28.12
C ALA A 593 2.61 7.55 27.01
N ARG A 594 1.47 8.15 27.39
CA ARG A 594 0.37 8.50 26.48
C ARG A 594 0.58 9.87 25.85
N VAL A 595 1.15 10.80 26.61
CA VAL A 595 1.52 12.15 26.17
C VAL A 595 2.98 12.40 26.51
N ILE A 596 3.73 12.89 25.53
CA ILE A 596 5.12 13.35 25.66
C ILE A 596 5.15 14.70 24.94
N ARG A 597 5.35 15.78 25.69
CA ARG A 597 5.33 17.15 25.16
C ARG A 597 6.52 17.95 25.68
N MET A 598 7.05 18.80 24.83
CA MET A 598 8.09 19.76 25.19
C MET A 598 7.37 21.08 25.51
N ASP A 599 7.34 21.45 26.79
CA ASP A 599 6.75 22.70 27.24
C ASP A 599 7.86 23.74 27.45
N ALA A 600 7.51 24.97 27.82
CA ALA A 600 8.48 26.04 28.12
C ALA A 600 9.38 25.71 29.32
N GLU A 601 8.85 24.98 30.32
CA GLU A 601 9.55 24.71 31.58
C GLU A 601 10.28 23.35 31.59
N GLY A 602 9.93 22.44 30.68
CA GLY A 602 10.53 21.10 30.65
C GLY A 602 9.82 20.09 29.76
N LEU A 603 10.27 18.84 29.86
CA LEU A 603 9.63 17.68 29.22
C LEU A 603 8.47 17.18 30.09
N ALA A 604 7.23 17.40 29.66
CA ALA A 604 6.05 16.87 30.36
C ALA A 604 5.62 15.52 29.79
N VAL A 605 5.35 14.58 30.70
CA VAL A 605 4.93 13.21 30.41
C VAL A 605 3.66 12.90 31.19
N GLU A 606 2.65 12.39 30.49
CA GLU A 606 1.44 11.83 31.09
C GLU A 606 1.26 10.40 30.63
N GLY A 607 0.79 9.54 31.53
CA GLY A 607 0.71 8.12 31.22
C GLY A 607 -0.21 7.30 32.10
N THR A 608 -0.31 6.03 31.75
CA THR A 608 -1.08 4.99 32.45
C THR A 608 -0.16 3.90 32.97
N LEU A 609 -0.44 3.40 34.17
CA LEU A 609 0.30 2.34 34.83
C LEU A 609 -0.45 1.01 34.66
N HIS A 610 0.25 0.01 34.13
CA HIS A 610 -0.27 -1.34 33.89
C HIS A 610 0.57 -2.37 34.64
N GLY A 611 -0.04 -3.47 35.10
CA GLY A 611 0.64 -4.46 35.96
C GLY A 611 0.95 -3.99 37.38
N ALA A 612 0.64 -2.73 37.71
CA ALA A 612 0.84 -2.14 39.03
C ALA A 612 -0.16 -0.99 39.28
N ARG A 613 -0.27 -0.56 40.54
CA ARG A 613 -1.07 0.61 40.95
C ARG A 613 -0.31 1.46 41.97
N PHE A 614 -0.61 2.75 42.01
CA PHE A 614 -0.20 3.63 43.10
C PHE A 614 -1.05 3.37 44.35
N GLY A 615 -0.44 3.45 45.52
CA GLY A 615 -1.15 3.46 46.81
C GLY A 615 -1.68 4.86 47.15
N PRO A 616 -2.58 4.98 48.14
CA PRO A 616 -3.20 6.27 48.53
C PRO A 616 -2.17 7.32 48.98
N ASP A 617 -1.08 6.91 49.63
CA ASP A 617 -0.01 7.79 50.12
C ASP A 617 1.29 7.64 49.32
N ALA A 618 1.18 7.21 48.05
CA ALA A 618 2.34 7.04 47.20
C ALA A 618 2.99 8.39 46.89
N ALA A 619 4.31 8.48 47.10
CA ALA A 619 5.15 9.56 46.60
C ALA A 619 6.01 9.04 45.44
N PRO A 620 5.43 8.84 44.24
CA PRO A 620 6.17 8.27 43.12
C PRO A 620 7.21 9.24 42.57
N THR A 621 8.26 8.68 41.98
CA THR A 621 9.36 9.45 41.38
C THR A 621 9.72 8.89 40.01
N ALA A 622 10.03 9.78 39.08
CA ALA A 622 10.69 9.44 37.82
C ALA A 622 12.21 9.52 38.04
N VAL A 623 12.92 8.45 37.72
CA VAL A 623 14.37 8.34 37.85
C VAL A 623 14.96 8.35 36.45
N ALA A 624 15.89 9.27 36.22
CA ALA A 624 16.67 9.36 35.00
C ALA A 624 18.03 8.72 35.24
N THR A 625 18.26 7.55 34.65
CA THR A 625 19.52 6.81 34.78
C THR A 625 20.38 7.02 33.54
N PRO A 626 21.66 7.42 33.67
CA PRO A 626 22.57 7.60 32.55
C PRO A 626 22.63 6.35 31.66
N SER A 627 22.54 6.55 30.35
CA SER A 627 22.62 5.49 29.34
C SER A 627 23.74 5.72 28.32
N ARG A 628 24.21 6.96 28.17
CA ARG A 628 25.34 7.33 27.31
C ARG A 628 25.93 8.69 27.71
N GLY A 629 27.24 8.84 27.51
CA GLY A 629 27.94 10.12 27.69
C GLY A 629 28.17 10.47 29.16
N PRO A 630 28.75 11.65 29.44
CA PRO A 630 29.06 12.06 30.80
C PRO A 630 27.80 12.64 31.46
N ALA A 631 27.18 11.85 32.32
CA ALA A 631 25.87 12.14 32.90
C ALA A 631 25.74 11.52 34.30
N ARG A 632 25.08 12.23 35.22
CA ARG A 632 24.72 11.77 36.56
C ARG A 632 23.24 11.38 36.61
N PRO A 633 22.86 10.41 37.46
CA PRO A 633 21.45 10.12 37.69
C PRO A 633 20.77 11.28 38.43
N PHE A 634 19.49 11.50 38.14
CA PHE A 634 18.66 12.46 38.87
C PHE A 634 17.23 11.96 38.98
N LEU A 635 16.48 12.56 39.91
CA LEU A 635 15.07 12.26 40.14
C LEU A 635 14.19 13.49 39.96
N THR A 636 12.93 13.24 39.61
CA THR A 636 11.84 14.20 39.46
C THR A 636 10.60 13.62 40.14
N GLY A 637 9.85 14.48 40.86
CA GLY A 637 8.60 14.07 41.50
C GLY A 637 7.53 13.72 40.47
N VAL A 638 6.73 12.69 40.76
CA VAL A 638 5.59 12.29 39.92
C VAL A 638 4.30 12.55 40.69
N THR A 639 3.31 13.10 40.01
CA THR A 639 1.96 13.25 40.53
C THR A 639 1.13 12.03 40.10
N ALA A 640 0.71 11.21 41.05
CA ALA A 640 -0.32 10.20 40.82
C ALA A 640 -1.69 10.90 40.74
N LEU A 641 -2.36 10.80 39.58
CA LEU A 641 -3.67 11.41 39.37
C LEU A 641 -4.79 10.52 39.91
N ASP A 642 -4.56 9.21 39.88
CA ASP A 642 -5.34 8.17 40.55
C ASP A 642 -4.46 6.91 40.69
N GLY A 643 -5.03 5.77 41.05
CA GLY A 643 -4.29 4.51 41.21
C GLY A 643 -3.62 3.98 39.94
N GLY A 644 -3.93 4.51 38.74
CA GLY A 644 -3.40 4.04 37.46
C GLY A 644 -2.95 5.13 36.49
N ARG A 645 -3.12 6.42 36.80
CA ARG A 645 -2.68 7.54 35.95
C ARG A 645 -1.64 8.39 36.66
N PHE A 646 -0.68 8.90 35.88
CA PHE A 646 0.37 9.77 36.40
C PHE A 646 0.70 10.91 35.44
N ARG A 647 1.30 11.97 35.99
CA ARG A 647 2.00 13.00 35.23
C ARG A 647 3.27 13.45 35.93
N PHE A 648 4.25 13.90 35.17
CA PHE A 648 5.42 14.60 35.69
C PHE A 648 6.02 15.52 34.61
N THR A 649 6.80 16.50 35.04
CA THR A 649 7.59 17.36 34.17
C THR A 649 9.03 17.27 34.60
N VAL A 650 9.94 16.95 33.68
CA VAL A 650 11.39 17.02 33.92
C VAL A 650 11.87 18.42 33.51
N PRO A 651 12.27 19.28 34.46
CA PRO A 651 12.74 20.63 34.13
C PRO A 651 14.01 20.59 33.28
N TYR A 652 14.16 21.50 32.32
CA TYR A 652 15.38 21.55 31.49
C TYR A 652 16.63 21.81 32.33
N GLU A 653 16.55 22.72 33.29
CA GLU A 653 17.64 23.03 34.24
C GLU A 653 18.14 21.77 34.96
N ARG A 654 17.24 20.84 35.30
CA ARG A 654 17.59 19.59 35.96
C ARG A 654 18.41 18.68 35.06
N ILE A 655 18.10 18.64 33.76
CA ILE A 655 18.82 17.86 32.75
C ILE A 655 20.20 18.47 32.52
N GLU A 656 20.29 19.80 32.46
CA GLU A 656 21.53 20.54 32.32
C GLU A 656 22.47 20.33 33.53
N GLN A 657 21.96 20.47 34.75
CA GLN A 657 22.74 20.23 35.99
C GLN A 657 23.22 18.78 36.12
N ALA A 658 22.50 17.81 35.57
CA ALA A 658 22.87 16.41 35.62
C ALA A 658 23.95 16.02 34.58
N ARG A 659 24.31 16.94 33.69
CA ARG A 659 25.31 16.72 32.66
C ARG A 659 26.71 16.92 33.24
N ASP A 660 27.61 15.95 33.03
CA ASP A 660 29.00 16.05 33.49
C ASP A 660 29.89 16.64 32.38
N GLY A 661 29.94 17.97 32.29
CA GLY A 661 30.82 18.70 31.37
C GLY A 661 30.20 19.08 30.02
N ASP A 662 30.84 20.00 29.33
CA ASP A 662 30.23 20.73 28.19
C ASP A 662 30.40 20.06 26.83
N GLN A 663 31.19 18.98 26.75
CA GLN A 663 31.46 18.30 25.49
C GLN A 663 30.66 17.00 25.31
N GLY A 664 30.14 16.78 24.11
CA GLY A 664 29.46 15.54 23.72
C GLY A 664 27.98 15.46 24.09
N THR A 665 27.33 14.37 23.69
CA THR A 665 25.91 14.11 23.93
C THR A 665 25.73 13.25 25.19
N ALA A 666 24.87 13.69 26.11
CA ALA A 666 24.46 12.94 27.30
C ALA A 666 23.06 12.36 27.11
N ALA A 667 22.81 11.14 27.61
CA ALA A 667 21.50 10.52 27.52
C ALA A 667 21.12 9.77 28.80
N TRP A 668 19.82 9.76 29.09
CA TRP A 668 19.22 9.08 30.22
C TRP A 668 18.04 8.21 29.76
N THR A 669 17.84 7.09 30.44
CA THR A 669 16.62 6.29 30.34
C THR A 669 15.73 6.63 31.54
N LEU A 670 14.43 6.84 31.30
CA LEU A 670 13.48 7.17 32.35
C LEU A 670 12.76 5.92 32.87
N THR A 671 12.72 5.77 34.19
CA THR A 671 11.93 4.76 34.90
C THR A 671 11.05 5.40 35.97
N LEU A 672 9.91 4.78 36.25
CA LEU A 672 8.96 5.18 37.28
C LEU A 672 9.16 4.31 38.52
N HIS A 673 9.19 4.93 39.69
CA HIS A 673 9.21 4.26 40.99
C HIS A 673 7.92 4.63 41.72
N LYS A 674 7.21 3.65 42.29
CA LYS A 674 5.89 3.87 42.92
C LYS A 674 5.97 4.65 44.23
N SER A 675 7.11 4.62 44.89
CA SER A 675 7.43 5.38 46.10
C SER A 675 8.91 5.73 46.09
N THR A 676 9.28 6.83 46.74
CA THR A 676 10.67 7.18 46.99
C THR A 676 11.41 6.00 47.64
N GLY A 677 12.53 5.59 47.06
CA GLY A 677 13.33 4.44 47.55
C GLY A 677 12.82 3.06 47.14
N SER A 678 11.75 2.95 46.34
CA SER A 678 11.33 1.65 45.78
C SER A 678 12.45 1.06 44.91
N GLU A 679 12.88 -0.16 45.20
CA GLU A 679 13.98 -0.79 44.46
C GLU A 679 13.59 -1.34 43.07
N THR A 680 12.30 -1.49 42.78
CA THR A 680 11.83 -2.07 41.51
C THR A 680 11.45 -0.97 40.51
N PRO A 681 12.32 -0.61 39.55
CA PRO A 681 11.99 0.37 38.52
C PRO A 681 10.92 -0.17 37.55
N ILE A 682 9.93 0.66 37.24
CA ILE A 682 8.94 0.40 36.20
C ILE A 682 9.38 1.15 34.94
N ARG A 683 9.54 0.44 33.83
CA ARG A 683 9.95 1.06 32.56
C ARG A 683 8.87 2.02 32.07
N ILE A 684 9.26 3.25 31.76
CA ILE A 684 8.40 4.22 31.06
C ILE A 684 8.65 4.04 29.57
N GLY A 685 7.60 3.84 28.79
CA GLY A 685 7.72 3.64 27.35
C GLY A 685 6.39 3.81 26.62
N ARG A 686 6.40 3.69 25.30
CA ARG A 686 5.20 3.79 24.48
C ARG A 686 5.03 2.54 23.62
N ILE A 687 4.16 1.64 24.05
CA ILE A 687 3.98 0.31 23.45
C ILE A 687 2.59 0.17 22.85
N VAL A 688 1.57 0.73 23.51
CA VAL A 688 0.17 0.55 23.11
C VAL A 688 -0.07 1.16 21.73
N GLY A 689 -0.86 0.47 20.92
CA GLY A 689 -1.12 0.79 19.50
C GLY A 689 -0.45 -0.22 18.55
N ASP A 690 -0.29 0.18 17.30
CA ASP A 690 0.04 -0.71 16.17
C ASP A 690 1.43 -0.47 15.58
N ILE A 691 2.25 0.40 16.19
CA ILE A 691 3.59 0.73 15.70
C ILE A 691 4.62 -0.14 16.42
N VAL A 692 5.31 -0.99 15.64
CA VAL A 692 6.32 -1.92 16.15
C VAL A 692 7.54 -1.19 16.72
N ASP A 693 8.13 -0.32 15.90
CA ASP A 693 9.37 0.40 16.20
C ASP A 693 9.06 1.91 16.13
N ARG A 694 9.14 2.59 17.27
CA ARG A 694 8.76 4.01 17.36
C ARG A 694 9.92 4.99 17.28
N ASP A 695 11.16 4.51 17.29
CA ASP A 695 12.39 5.31 17.24
C ASP A 695 12.50 6.18 15.98
N LYS A 696 11.76 5.85 14.92
CA LYS A 696 11.76 6.57 13.64
C LYS A 696 10.44 7.26 13.29
N THR A 697 9.36 6.99 14.03
CA THR A 697 8.03 7.54 13.75
C THR A 697 7.67 8.62 14.76
N ASP A 698 7.86 8.33 16.05
CA ASP A 698 7.61 9.24 17.16
C ASP A 698 8.85 10.13 17.37
N LEU A 699 9.03 11.05 16.42
CA LEU A 699 10.12 12.03 16.46
C LEU A 699 9.64 13.32 17.14
N PHE A 700 10.46 13.83 18.03
CA PHE A 700 10.21 15.04 18.82
C PHE A 700 11.22 16.14 18.48
N PRO A 701 10.83 17.41 18.59
CA PRO A 701 11.74 18.53 18.37
C PRO A 701 12.84 18.58 19.43
N VAL A 702 13.88 19.37 19.15
CA VAL A 702 14.88 19.76 20.16
C VAL A 702 14.43 21.08 20.76
N THR A 703 14.34 21.15 22.09
CA THR A 703 14.02 22.38 22.82
C THR A 703 14.99 22.49 23.99
N HIS A 704 15.60 23.65 24.20
CA HIS A 704 16.67 23.84 25.21
C HIS A 704 17.80 22.80 25.12
N GLY A 705 18.21 22.43 23.91
CA GLY A 705 19.23 21.39 23.69
C GLY A 705 18.78 19.97 24.08
N VAL A 706 17.55 19.77 24.52
CA VAL A 706 16.99 18.49 24.97
C VAL A 706 16.10 17.89 23.89
N ARG A 707 16.24 16.57 23.68
CA ARG A 707 15.39 15.77 22.79
C ARG A 707 14.89 14.51 23.51
N PRO A 708 13.57 14.34 23.70
CA PRO A 708 13.01 13.06 24.09
C PRO A 708 13.03 12.11 22.89
N GLN A 709 13.20 10.83 23.15
CA GLN A 709 13.24 9.80 22.12
C GLN A 709 12.74 8.47 22.68
N LEU A 710 12.27 7.61 21.79
CA LEU A 710 11.97 6.22 22.10
C LEU A 710 13.10 5.32 21.64
N THR A 711 13.56 4.43 22.52
CA THR A 711 14.59 3.44 22.19
C THR A 711 14.03 2.36 21.25
N ARG A 712 14.90 1.44 20.77
CA ARG A 712 14.46 0.26 19.99
C ARG A 712 13.54 -0.71 20.76
N THR A 713 13.47 -0.57 22.08
CA THR A 713 12.54 -1.32 22.94
C THR A 713 11.28 -0.52 23.27
N ASN A 714 11.14 0.67 22.67
CA ASN A 714 10.12 1.69 22.89
C ASN A 714 10.10 2.26 24.32
N ASP A 715 11.25 2.27 25.01
CA ASP A 715 11.36 2.94 26.29
C ASP A 715 11.68 4.42 26.09
N LEU A 716 11.20 5.26 27.00
CA LEU A 716 11.43 6.69 26.98
C LEU A 716 12.84 7.01 27.45
N SER A 717 13.56 7.75 26.61
CA SER A 717 14.88 8.27 26.88
C SER A 717 14.91 9.77 26.59
N ILE A 718 15.79 10.48 27.28
CA ILE A 718 16.08 11.88 27.06
C ILE A 718 17.52 11.99 26.60
N THR A 719 17.77 12.80 25.59
CA THR A 719 19.11 13.17 25.14
C THR A 719 19.32 14.67 25.31
N SER A 720 20.42 15.07 25.95
CA SER A 720 20.93 16.44 25.96
C SER A 720 22.04 16.55 24.92
N LEU A 721 21.81 17.41 23.92
CA LEU A 721 22.78 17.79 22.91
C LEU A 721 23.72 18.86 23.49
N PRO A 722 24.98 18.90 23.07
CA PRO A 722 25.86 20.00 23.45
C PRO A 722 25.24 21.32 22.99
N THR A 723 25.36 22.36 23.83
CA THR A 723 25.02 23.72 23.47
C THR A 723 25.89 24.12 22.28
N GLY A 724 25.26 24.31 21.12
CA GLY A 724 25.94 24.84 19.95
C GLY A 724 26.31 26.30 20.21
N ASN A 725 27.57 26.64 19.97
CA ASN A 725 28.03 28.03 19.86
C ASN A 725 27.57 28.63 18.53
#